data_AF-A0A960SZ16-F1
#
_entry.id   AF-A0A960SZ16-F1
#
_cell.length_a   1.000
_cell.length_b   1.000
_cell.length_c   1.000
_cell.angle_alpha   90.00
_cell.angle_beta   90.00
_cell.angle_gamma   90.00
#
_symmetry.space_group_name_H-M   'P 1'
#
loop_
_entity.id
_entity.type
_entity.pdbx_description
1 polymer ?
#
loop_
_entity_poly.entity_id
_entity_poly.type
_entity_poly.pdbx_seq_one_letter_code
_entity_poly.pdbx_strand_id
1 'polypeptide(L)'
;MHLSAGLRPNGSATALITLAAIRLPSLLLTLLLGSTGFTSAQVLVNQSGYNTVGSKRFTAPLAADGTAFAIVTEPGGAVEFTGTVDSGVGDFTAFEPTETGDFRVLLGTEPSQETSHVFGIGPFWIERVSYRRMIQFFIDSRSGFGDATSWDVTAGKLSSGLAWRDSHQFSFELRTLIQWYAANPDAFGTDRMPVEGTYIGLRDTLPADTPEIVRLIHWGVDLYLRGNLNHTLIKEELAYFLYYYPLFQQWIPVSLYNEARDYLFPLWGDTSRTRWNWYDIPHTADLFQTYTVMGGTKGSFPPGHSIVPNLLMHAVALREGRSDAASYLTSARNQVQWIVNNLDPTESIVTKGQRMSEHILVPALTEFMMRDPSGPVTGVDAWLADWADTVIARSDNYWDFRKYSDTIWTPENPGSTSHPWWNEPGNIAGFPASALAAVTRLNDPVKIARLRAIAISQTDQVFGRNPHNRHFSFRAAQPGYGFEGVETGWFSQHIGGLGILENARGVLDASAKQPSFPYNPDVSPGYVEGWVAFNSAWNAAMAWAARDRSTIRFLAADPQGAVGGDGVVQVELVAPLNFNCSLAETATVRVTSADGDAETVTLTETGADTSVFRGLIFMENNATPTVSDGVMQAAIGSGLTASYAHDVFARTTSATAADTSAAGLVITTPALPVARVGSVYGPFALEALNASPPLTWQIITGSLPTGMQLLADGTLEGTPTEAGIFPLTIRAEDAESLTGKDLTLSCSALAITTSGLASTLSGEPYQQSLQASGGLG
;
A
#
# COMPACT_ATOMS: atom_id res chain seq x y z
N MET A 1 36.39 29.45 -37.19
CA MET A 1 37.38 30.14 -38.05
C MET A 1 37.06 31.63 -37.98
N HIS A 2 38.01 32.46 -37.51
CA HIS A 2 37.90 33.91 -37.18
C HIS A 2 36.87 34.30 -36.08
N LEU A 3 37.17 35.02 -34.98
CA LEU A 3 37.92 36.29 -34.72
C LEU A 3 37.11 37.54 -35.16
N SER A 4 37.10 38.73 -34.51
CA SER A 4 37.80 39.36 -33.34
C SER A 4 37.28 40.81 -33.14
N ALA A 5 37.52 41.61 -32.08
CA ALA A 5 37.85 41.46 -30.64
C ALA A 5 37.92 42.88 -29.98
N GLY A 6 37.79 43.02 -28.63
CA GLY A 6 38.04 44.29 -27.90
C GLY A 6 37.62 44.24 -26.42
N LEU A 7 38.51 44.14 -25.43
CA LEU A 7 39.48 45.11 -24.86
C LEU A 7 38.90 46.05 -23.77
N ARG A 8 39.55 46.04 -22.59
CA ARG A 8 39.27 46.86 -21.38
C ARG A 8 39.98 48.24 -21.47
N PRO A 9 39.76 49.22 -20.56
CA PRO A 9 40.43 49.19 -19.24
C PRO A 9 39.72 49.87 -18.02
N ASN A 10 40.17 49.48 -16.81
CA ASN A 10 40.32 50.18 -15.52
C ASN A 10 39.43 51.38 -15.11
N GLY A 11 38.93 51.35 -13.87
CA GLY A 11 38.51 52.54 -13.10
C GLY A 11 37.98 52.20 -11.70
N SER A 12 38.65 52.66 -10.64
CA SER A 12 38.22 52.48 -9.25
C SER A 12 37.36 53.65 -8.76
N ALA A 13 36.26 53.37 -8.08
CA ALA A 13 35.50 54.37 -7.30
C ALA A 13 34.96 53.75 -6.01
N THR A 14 35.34 54.34 -4.88
CA THR A 14 34.92 53.94 -3.54
C THR A 14 33.66 54.71 -3.14
N ALA A 15 32.64 54.05 -2.61
CA ALA A 15 31.53 54.71 -1.93
C ALA A 15 31.05 53.83 -0.76
N LEU A 16 31.06 54.39 0.45
CA LEU A 16 30.54 53.72 1.64
C LEU A 16 29.00 53.67 1.59
N ILE A 17 28.42 52.52 1.94
CA ILE A 17 27.09 52.45 2.55
C ILE A 17 27.21 51.59 3.81
N THR A 18 26.73 52.16 4.92
CA THR A 18 26.84 51.60 6.28
C THR A 18 25.88 50.42 6.46
N LEU A 19 26.40 49.23 6.76
CA LEU A 19 25.56 48.08 7.13
C LEU A 19 25.39 48.01 8.66
N ALA A 20 24.14 48.02 9.12
CA ALA A 20 23.81 47.76 10.52
C ALA A 20 24.01 46.27 10.85
N ALA A 21 24.43 45.97 12.08
CA ALA A 21 24.81 44.63 12.49
C ALA A 21 23.59 43.72 12.74
N ILE A 22 23.58 42.55 12.08
CA ILE A 22 22.82 41.37 12.49
C ILE A 22 23.84 40.28 12.82
N ARG A 23 23.72 39.67 14.02
CA ARG A 23 24.68 38.67 14.51
C ARG A 23 24.42 37.31 13.87
N LEU A 24 25.39 36.81 13.10
CA LEU A 24 25.52 35.39 12.75
C LEU A 24 26.45 34.71 13.78
N PRO A 25 26.11 33.52 14.30
CA PRO A 25 27.05 32.70 15.06
C PRO A 25 28.02 31.96 14.12
N SER A 26 29.28 32.38 14.15
CA SER A 26 30.49 31.54 14.10
C SER A 26 30.51 30.31 13.17
N LEU A 27 31.02 30.49 11.95
CA LEU A 27 31.57 29.40 11.13
C LEU A 27 33.12 29.41 11.22
N LEU A 28 33.73 28.21 11.19
CA LEU A 28 35.17 27.91 11.18
C LEU A 28 36.02 28.29 12.42
N LEU A 29 36.48 27.26 13.14
CA LEU A 29 37.92 27.02 13.30
C LEU A 29 38.23 25.55 13.65
N THR A 30 38.61 24.75 12.65
CA THR A 30 39.32 23.48 12.89
C THR A 30 40.37 23.27 11.80
N LEU A 31 41.65 23.28 12.20
CA LEU A 31 42.77 22.98 11.31
C LEU A 31 43.76 22.06 12.03
N LEU A 32 44.07 20.92 11.41
CA LEU A 32 45.12 19.96 11.79
C LEU A 32 45.20 19.50 13.26
N LEU A 33 44.41 18.50 13.60
CA LEU A 33 44.94 17.30 14.27
C LEU A 33 44.47 16.08 13.49
N GLY A 34 45.36 15.12 13.25
CA GLY A 34 45.02 13.88 12.57
C GLY A 34 44.19 12.98 13.49
N SER A 35 42.87 13.01 13.35
CA SER A 35 41.98 12.07 14.02
C SER A 35 41.91 10.77 13.23
N THR A 36 42.21 9.67 13.92
CA THR A 36 41.78 8.32 13.52
C THR A 36 40.29 8.35 13.24
N GLY A 37 39.87 7.86 12.07
CA GLY A 37 38.47 7.92 11.65
C GLY A 37 37.56 7.15 12.60
N PHE A 38 36.67 7.86 13.29
CA PHE A 38 35.48 7.27 13.87
C PHE A 38 34.49 7.01 12.73
N THR A 39 34.51 5.79 12.19
CA THR A 39 33.43 5.30 11.33
C THR A 39 32.22 5.04 12.21
N SER A 40 31.30 6.00 12.26
CA SER A 40 30.03 5.87 12.97
C SER A 40 29.25 4.66 12.41
N ALA A 41 28.75 3.82 13.31
CA ALA A 41 27.81 2.74 13.06
C ALA A 41 26.43 3.31 12.70
N GLN A 42 26.32 3.83 11.47
CA GLN A 42 25.08 4.34 10.88
C GLN A 42 23.89 3.46 11.26
N VAL A 43 22.87 4.07 11.85
CA VAL A 43 21.64 3.39 12.29
C VAL A 43 20.61 3.52 11.16
N LEU A 44 20.54 2.48 10.33
CA LEU A 44 19.77 2.51 9.08
C LEU A 44 18.34 2.00 9.31
N VAL A 45 17.37 2.88 9.10
CA VAL A 45 15.93 2.67 9.29
C VAL A 45 15.18 2.84 7.98
N ASN A 46 13.93 2.36 7.93
CA ASN A 46 12.94 2.89 7.00
C ASN A 46 12.71 4.36 7.36
N GLN A 47 13.11 5.31 6.50
CA GLN A 47 13.06 6.74 6.82
C GLN A 47 11.63 7.29 6.86
N SER A 48 10.66 6.62 6.23
CA SER A 48 9.27 7.04 6.36
C SER A 48 8.70 6.55 7.69
N GLY A 49 8.78 5.24 7.94
CA GLY A 49 8.16 4.64 9.11
C GLY A 49 7.75 3.19 8.90
N TYR A 50 7.07 2.66 9.90
CA TYR A 50 6.67 1.26 9.98
C TYR A 50 5.19 1.12 10.32
N ASN A 51 4.56 0.03 9.86
CA ASN A 51 3.22 -0.32 10.32
C ASN A 51 3.29 -0.79 11.79
N THR A 52 2.34 -0.37 12.64
CA THR A 52 2.29 -0.75 14.07
C THR A 52 2.44 -2.25 14.27
N VAL A 53 1.64 -3.04 13.55
CA VAL A 53 1.70 -4.52 13.57
C VAL A 53 2.62 -5.03 12.46
N GLY A 54 3.56 -5.89 12.84
CA GLY A 54 4.50 -6.56 11.93
C GLY A 54 5.97 -6.26 12.21
N SER A 55 6.83 -6.82 11.36
CA SER A 55 8.30 -6.74 11.45
C SER A 55 8.79 -5.29 11.48
N LYS A 56 9.59 -4.94 12.50
CA LYS A 56 10.20 -3.61 12.65
C LYS A 56 11.65 -3.76 13.05
N ARG A 57 12.56 -3.41 12.14
CA ARG A 57 13.99 -3.67 12.27
C ARG A 57 14.79 -2.49 11.72
N PHE A 58 15.88 -2.16 12.40
CA PHE A 58 16.94 -1.31 11.89
C PHE A 58 18.21 -2.12 11.69
N THR A 59 19.08 -1.66 10.79
CA THR A 59 20.37 -2.28 10.53
C THR A 59 21.48 -1.37 11.06
N ALA A 60 22.49 -1.93 11.73
CA ALA A 60 23.65 -1.19 12.24
C ALA A 60 24.94 -2.00 11.94
N PRO A 61 25.48 -1.93 10.70
CA PRO A 61 26.48 -2.88 10.19
C PRO A 61 27.84 -2.84 10.89
N LEU A 62 28.14 -1.78 11.64
CA LEU A 62 29.40 -1.59 12.37
C LEU A 62 29.23 -1.72 13.90
N ALA A 63 28.02 -1.94 14.39
CA ALA A 63 27.76 -2.13 15.81
C ALA A 63 28.16 -3.54 16.25
N ALA A 64 28.68 -3.67 17.47
CA ALA A 64 28.98 -4.97 18.05
C ALA A 64 27.70 -5.65 18.56
N ASP A 65 27.66 -6.98 18.52
CA ASP A 65 26.58 -7.75 19.14
C ASP A 65 26.47 -7.43 20.64
N GLY A 66 25.24 -7.30 21.14
CA GLY A 66 24.96 -6.84 22.49
C GLY A 66 24.99 -5.32 22.68
N THR A 67 25.29 -4.52 21.64
CA THR A 67 25.18 -3.05 21.74
C THR A 67 23.73 -2.67 22.04
N ALA A 68 23.49 -2.04 23.18
CA ALA A 68 22.15 -1.63 23.60
C ALA A 68 21.59 -0.53 22.68
N PHE A 69 20.27 -0.56 22.44
CA PHE A 69 19.55 0.51 21.78
C PHE A 69 18.25 0.85 22.52
N ALA A 70 17.75 2.07 22.30
CA ALA A 70 16.44 2.53 22.73
C ALA A 70 15.65 3.07 21.53
N ILE A 71 14.33 2.87 21.53
CA ILE A 71 13.40 3.62 20.69
C ILE A 71 12.85 4.75 21.57
N VAL A 72 12.95 5.98 21.08
CA VAL A 72 12.48 7.18 21.80
C VAL A 72 11.46 7.95 20.97
N THR A 73 10.52 8.61 21.66
CA THR A 73 9.57 9.56 21.05
C THR A 73 10.26 10.82 20.53
N GLU A 74 9.76 11.37 19.43
CA GLU A 74 10.18 12.65 18.88
C GLU A 74 8.97 13.59 18.66
N PRO A 75 9.05 14.88 19.05
CA PRO A 75 10.04 15.48 19.93
C PRO A 75 9.76 15.13 21.41
N GLY A 76 10.75 14.57 22.12
CA GLY A 76 10.61 14.40 23.57
C GLY A 76 11.69 13.54 24.23
N GLY A 77 12.20 12.53 23.53
CA GLY A 77 13.25 11.64 24.00
C GLY A 77 12.79 10.65 25.09
N ALA A 78 11.49 10.43 25.28
CA ALA A 78 11.01 9.42 26.23
C ALA A 78 11.26 8.02 25.66
N VAL A 79 11.84 7.13 26.46
CA VAL A 79 12.18 5.75 26.06
C VAL A 79 10.94 4.88 26.13
N GLU A 80 10.47 4.41 24.97
CA GLU A 80 9.29 3.55 24.84
C GLU A 80 9.65 2.06 24.69
N PHE A 81 10.83 1.78 24.13
CA PHE A 81 11.33 0.42 23.95
C PHE A 81 12.85 0.36 24.08
N THR A 82 13.39 -0.78 24.51
CA THR A 82 14.84 -1.03 24.59
C THR A 82 15.17 -2.43 24.12
N GLY A 83 16.32 -2.59 23.45
CA GLY A 83 16.83 -3.89 23.04
C GLY A 83 18.35 -3.90 22.89
N THR A 84 18.87 -4.93 22.25
CA THR A 84 20.28 -5.05 21.87
C THR A 84 20.40 -5.43 20.41
N VAL A 85 21.43 -4.94 19.74
CA VAL A 85 21.80 -5.39 18.39
C VAL A 85 22.29 -6.83 18.45
N ASP A 86 21.81 -7.67 17.52
CA ASP A 86 22.29 -9.02 17.26
C ASP A 86 22.55 -9.17 15.76
N SER A 87 23.74 -9.65 15.41
CA SER A 87 24.20 -9.90 14.04
C SER A 87 24.05 -8.67 13.13
N GLY A 88 24.26 -7.47 13.68
CA GLY A 88 24.11 -6.19 12.98
C GLY A 88 22.66 -5.70 12.79
N VAL A 89 21.68 -6.32 13.46
CA VAL A 89 20.26 -5.91 13.43
C VAL A 89 19.76 -5.53 14.82
N GLY A 90 19.04 -4.42 14.94
CA GLY A 90 18.18 -4.15 16.09
C GLY A 90 16.72 -4.44 15.75
N ASP A 91 16.12 -5.39 16.47
CA ASP A 91 14.75 -5.82 16.27
C ASP A 91 13.83 -5.22 17.34
N PHE A 92 12.83 -4.45 16.92
CA PHE A 92 11.82 -3.83 17.77
C PHE A 92 10.41 -4.18 17.28
N THR A 93 10.26 -5.34 16.63
CA THR A 93 8.97 -5.87 16.16
C THR A 93 7.90 -5.91 17.26
N ALA A 94 8.31 -6.21 18.50
CA ALA A 94 7.42 -6.27 19.67
C ALA A 94 6.98 -4.90 20.23
N PHE A 95 7.51 -3.78 19.72
CA PHE A 95 7.04 -2.45 20.08
C PHE A 95 5.82 -2.08 19.24
N GLU A 96 4.62 -2.18 19.81
CA GLU A 96 3.37 -1.84 19.13
C GLU A 96 2.72 -0.64 19.85
N PRO A 97 3.10 0.61 19.52
CA PRO A 97 2.54 1.79 20.17
C PRO A 97 1.03 1.92 19.89
N THR A 98 0.31 2.44 20.88
CA THR A 98 -1.17 2.56 20.84
C THR A 98 -1.66 3.82 20.13
N GLU A 99 -0.80 4.81 19.95
CA GLU A 99 -1.03 6.03 19.17
C GLU A 99 0.04 6.10 18.07
N THR A 100 -0.33 6.65 16.90
CA THR A 100 0.65 6.98 15.85
C THR A 100 1.57 8.08 16.33
N GLY A 101 2.87 7.97 16.02
CA GLY A 101 3.85 8.98 16.40
C GLY A 101 5.19 8.84 15.70
N ASP A 102 6.03 9.84 15.89
CA ASP A 102 7.40 9.89 15.39
C ASP A 102 8.39 9.36 16.43
N PHE A 103 9.35 8.57 15.96
CA PHE A 103 10.33 7.89 16.79
C PHE A 103 11.75 7.98 16.22
N ARG A 104 12.74 7.73 17.09
CA ARG A 104 14.15 7.61 16.72
C ARG A 104 14.79 6.44 17.46
N VAL A 105 15.75 5.75 16.81
CA VAL A 105 16.66 4.81 17.48
C VAL A 105 17.83 5.60 18.06
N LEU A 106 18.10 5.39 19.35
CA LEU A 106 19.36 5.74 20.01
C LEU A 106 20.19 4.45 20.16
N LEU A 107 21.40 4.41 19.62
CA LEU A 107 22.29 3.23 19.65
C LEU A 107 23.53 3.51 20.49
N GLY A 108 23.81 2.64 21.46
CA GLY A 108 24.91 2.80 22.40
C GLY A 108 24.67 3.89 23.46
N THR A 109 25.75 4.37 24.08
CA THR A 109 25.72 5.34 25.17
C THR A 109 26.66 6.51 24.91
N GLU A 110 26.34 7.66 25.51
CA GLU A 110 27.23 8.83 25.52
C GLU A 110 28.66 8.50 26.00
N PRO A 111 29.71 9.14 25.44
CA PRO A 111 29.70 10.23 24.45
C PRO A 111 29.70 9.76 22.99
N SER A 112 29.46 8.46 22.74
CA SER A 112 29.49 7.85 21.40
C SER A 112 28.14 7.25 21.02
N GLN A 113 27.04 7.87 21.46
CA GLN A 113 25.70 7.45 21.09
C GLN A 113 25.43 7.85 19.63
N GLU A 114 24.84 6.92 18.88
CA GLU A 114 24.48 7.12 17.48
C GLU A 114 22.97 7.17 17.31
N THR A 115 22.51 7.76 16.21
CA THR A 115 21.09 8.01 15.98
C THR A 115 20.66 7.65 14.56
N SER A 116 19.41 7.18 14.43
CA SER A 116 18.75 7.04 13.12
C SER A 116 18.20 8.38 12.63
N HIS A 117 17.69 8.40 11.39
CA HIS A 117 16.65 9.36 10.99
C HIS A 117 15.42 9.24 11.90
N VAL A 118 14.56 10.27 11.90
CA VAL A 118 13.20 10.11 12.46
C VAL A 118 12.42 9.17 11.56
N PHE A 119 11.49 8.40 12.14
CA PHE A 119 10.58 7.53 11.41
C PHE A 119 9.26 7.41 12.16
N GLY A 120 8.14 7.34 11.43
CA GLY A 120 6.83 7.12 12.05
C GLY A 120 6.59 5.66 12.45
N ILE A 121 5.70 5.44 13.40
CA ILE A 121 4.99 4.16 13.54
C ILE A 121 3.50 4.47 13.63
N GLY A 122 2.69 3.78 12.83
CA GLY A 122 1.22 3.91 12.86
C GLY A 122 0.48 2.81 12.09
N PRO A 123 -0.86 2.72 12.22
CA PRO A 123 -1.67 1.76 11.48
C PRO A 123 -1.51 1.95 9.97
N PHE A 124 -1.15 0.89 9.25
CA PHE A 124 -0.98 0.88 7.79
C PHE A 124 -0.14 2.05 7.22
N TRP A 125 0.87 2.50 7.98
CA TRP A 125 1.76 3.61 7.64
C TRP A 125 2.29 3.55 6.20
N ILE A 126 2.82 2.40 5.77
CA ILE A 126 3.39 2.22 4.42
C ILE A 126 2.34 2.47 3.35
N GLU A 127 1.13 1.93 3.50
CA GLU A 127 0.02 2.17 2.59
C GLU A 127 -0.36 3.67 2.57
N ARG A 128 -0.53 4.26 3.76
CA ARG A 128 -0.88 5.68 3.96
C ARG A 128 0.06 6.62 3.19
N VAL A 129 1.37 6.46 3.37
CA VAL A 129 2.39 7.33 2.75
C VAL A 129 2.64 7.03 1.26
N SER A 130 2.31 5.82 0.79
CA SER A 130 2.60 5.38 -0.59
C SER A 130 1.48 5.66 -1.58
N TYR A 131 0.23 5.39 -1.19
CA TYR A 131 -0.89 5.23 -2.13
C TYR A 131 -1.11 6.48 -2.99
N ARG A 132 -1.17 7.68 -2.38
CA ARG A 132 -1.34 8.92 -3.14
C ARG A 132 -0.18 9.19 -4.11
N ARG A 133 1.05 8.86 -3.73
CA ARG A 133 2.23 9.03 -4.60
C ARG A 133 2.26 8.05 -5.76
N MET A 134 1.74 6.84 -5.56
CA MET A 134 1.57 5.87 -6.64
C MET A 134 0.56 6.37 -7.68
N ILE A 135 -0.63 6.83 -7.26
CA ILE A 135 -1.59 7.45 -8.19
C ILE A 135 -0.96 8.62 -8.95
N GLN A 136 -0.29 9.53 -8.23
CA GLN A 136 0.37 10.69 -8.85
C GLN A 136 1.48 10.31 -9.83
N PHE A 137 2.25 9.25 -9.56
CA PHE A 137 3.21 8.72 -10.53
C PHE A 137 2.50 8.31 -11.83
N PHE A 138 1.40 7.56 -11.74
CA PHE A 138 0.63 7.11 -12.89
C PHE A 138 -0.11 8.25 -13.61
N ILE A 139 -0.45 9.35 -12.93
CA ILE A 139 -0.92 10.60 -13.56
C ILE A 139 0.21 11.23 -14.38
N ASP A 140 1.37 11.43 -13.76
CA ASP A 140 2.48 12.23 -14.30
C ASP A 140 3.24 11.52 -15.43
N SER A 141 3.22 10.19 -15.44
CA SER A 141 3.91 9.32 -16.42
C SER A 141 3.11 9.01 -17.68
N ARG A 142 1.87 9.49 -17.82
CA ARG A 142 1.05 9.26 -19.02
C ARG A 142 1.66 9.83 -20.30
N SER A 143 1.46 9.13 -21.41
CA SER A 143 1.78 9.64 -22.74
C SER A 143 1.02 10.93 -23.04
N GLY A 144 1.60 11.82 -23.85
CA GLY A 144 1.02 13.15 -24.09
C GLY A 144 0.80 14.00 -22.84
N PHE A 145 1.37 13.62 -21.68
CA PHE A 145 1.15 14.25 -20.38
C PHE A 145 -0.35 14.34 -19.98
N GLY A 146 -1.16 13.38 -20.43
CA GLY A 146 -2.61 13.37 -20.21
C GLY A 146 -3.45 14.01 -21.34
N ASP A 147 -2.81 14.52 -22.40
CA ASP A 147 -3.49 14.96 -23.62
C ASP A 147 -3.29 13.95 -24.76
N ALA A 148 -4.30 13.13 -24.99
CA ALA A 148 -4.36 12.14 -26.06
C ALA A 148 -4.52 12.74 -27.48
N THR A 149 -4.75 14.05 -27.62
CA THR A 149 -4.70 14.73 -28.93
C THR A 149 -3.28 15.17 -29.30
N SER A 150 -2.45 15.46 -28.30
CA SER A 150 -1.02 15.76 -28.47
C SER A 150 -0.18 14.52 -28.78
N TRP A 151 -0.73 13.33 -28.50
CA TRP A 151 -0.04 12.05 -28.58
C TRP A 151 -0.52 11.19 -29.75
N ASP A 152 0.32 11.07 -30.77
CA ASP A 152 0.04 10.19 -31.91
C ASP A 152 0.33 8.72 -31.54
N VAL A 153 -0.74 8.03 -31.15
CA VAL A 153 -0.76 6.59 -30.87
C VAL A 153 -0.62 5.70 -32.11
N THR A 154 -0.59 6.28 -33.32
CA THR A 154 -0.54 5.54 -34.60
C THR A 154 0.81 5.68 -35.33
N ALA A 155 1.47 6.84 -35.21
CA ALA A 155 2.83 7.01 -35.72
C ALA A 155 3.83 6.19 -34.90
N GLY A 156 4.85 5.64 -35.57
CA GLY A 156 5.86 4.74 -34.99
C GLY A 156 6.76 5.28 -33.86
N LYS A 157 6.44 6.44 -33.27
CA LYS A 157 7.05 6.99 -32.04
C LYS A 157 6.69 6.24 -30.76
N LEU A 158 5.84 5.22 -30.85
CA LEU A 158 5.49 4.28 -29.78
C LEU A 158 6.68 3.50 -29.18
N SER A 159 7.93 3.86 -29.46
CA SER A 159 9.14 3.33 -28.81
C SER A 159 9.28 3.82 -27.37
N SER A 160 8.63 4.94 -27.03
CA SER A 160 8.50 5.48 -25.68
C SER A 160 7.17 5.11 -25.00
N GLY A 161 6.41 4.12 -25.47
CA GLY A 161 5.16 3.65 -24.84
C GLY A 161 3.86 3.96 -25.61
N LEU A 162 2.73 3.50 -25.07
CA LEU A 162 1.38 3.76 -25.60
C LEU A 162 0.59 4.64 -24.64
N ALA A 163 0.06 4.06 -23.56
CA ALA A 163 -0.72 4.77 -22.54
C ALA A 163 0.17 5.50 -21.53
N TRP A 164 1.23 4.84 -21.05
CA TRP A 164 2.29 5.44 -20.24
C TRP A 164 3.59 5.54 -21.03
N ARG A 165 4.44 6.48 -20.61
CA ARG A 165 5.78 6.67 -21.18
C ARG A 165 6.70 5.50 -20.77
N ASP A 166 7.88 5.40 -21.38
CA ASP A 166 8.94 4.40 -21.09
C ASP A 166 8.82 2.98 -21.68
N SER A 167 7.86 2.77 -22.58
CA SER A 167 7.69 1.55 -23.41
C SER A 167 6.98 0.34 -22.81
N HIS A 168 6.37 -0.44 -23.70
CA HIS A 168 5.29 -1.40 -23.40
C HIS A 168 5.70 -2.88 -23.49
N GLN A 169 6.99 -3.18 -23.69
CA GLN A 169 7.48 -4.58 -23.71
C GLN A 169 7.67 -5.16 -22.29
N PHE A 170 7.40 -4.33 -21.28
CA PHE A 170 7.49 -4.62 -19.85
C PHE A 170 6.21 -4.16 -19.12
N SER A 171 5.14 -3.89 -19.89
CA SER A 171 3.91 -3.28 -19.41
C SER A 171 3.08 -4.22 -18.54
N PHE A 172 2.72 -3.72 -17.36
CA PHE A 172 1.77 -4.30 -16.41
C PHE A 172 0.99 -3.18 -15.68
N GLU A 173 0.97 -1.97 -16.24
CA GLU A 173 0.36 -0.77 -15.65
C GLU A 173 -1.14 -0.94 -15.43
N LEU A 174 -1.88 -1.27 -16.50
CA LEU A 174 -3.33 -1.45 -16.47
C LEU A 174 -3.70 -2.66 -15.61
N ARG A 175 -2.94 -3.76 -15.70
CA ARG A 175 -3.09 -4.92 -14.80
C ARG A 175 -3.01 -4.48 -13.33
N THR A 176 -1.94 -3.78 -12.96
CA THR A 176 -1.65 -3.51 -11.56
C THR A 176 -2.52 -2.41 -10.96
N LEU A 177 -2.95 -1.42 -11.77
CA LEU A 177 -4.01 -0.48 -11.37
C LEU A 177 -5.34 -1.20 -11.09
N ILE A 178 -5.76 -2.13 -11.96
CA ILE A 178 -7.00 -2.91 -11.77
C ILE A 178 -6.91 -3.80 -10.52
N GLN A 179 -5.81 -4.55 -10.35
CA GLN A 179 -5.63 -5.43 -9.19
C GLN A 179 -5.53 -4.64 -7.87
N TRP A 180 -4.92 -3.45 -7.89
CA TRP A 180 -4.81 -2.59 -6.71
C TRP A 180 -6.16 -1.98 -6.31
N TYR A 181 -6.98 -1.54 -7.27
CA TYR A 181 -8.38 -1.18 -7.01
C TYR A 181 -9.17 -2.38 -6.45
N ALA A 182 -9.05 -3.55 -7.08
CA ALA A 182 -9.75 -4.76 -6.64
C ALA A 182 -9.38 -5.20 -5.22
N ALA A 183 -8.15 -4.89 -4.76
CA ALA A 183 -7.66 -5.25 -3.43
C ALA A 183 -8.10 -4.30 -2.30
N ASN A 184 -8.44 -3.04 -2.61
CA ASN A 184 -8.76 -2.03 -1.60
C ASN A 184 -9.64 -0.89 -2.16
N PRO A 185 -10.86 -1.17 -2.63
CA PRO A 185 -11.64 -0.24 -3.46
C PRO A 185 -11.97 1.08 -2.76
N ASP A 186 -12.32 1.04 -1.47
CA ASP A 186 -12.72 2.23 -0.70
C ASP A 186 -11.56 3.23 -0.50
N ALA A 187 -10.31 2.81 -0.64
CA ALA A 187 -9.16 3.71 -0.56
C ALA A 187 -9.21 4.80 -1.64
N PHE A 188 -9.80 4.51 -2.80
CA PHE A 188 -9.79 5.36 -3.98
C PHE A 188 -11.02 6.26 -4.12
N GLY A 189 -11.88 6.32 -3.10
CA GLY A 189 -12.96 7.30 -3.03
C GLY A 189 -12.43 8.73 -3.23
N THR A 190 -13.19 9.59 -3.91
CA THR A 190 -12.72 10.94 -4.27
C THR A 190 -12.61 11.90 -3.08
N ASP A 191 -13.16 11.51 -1.94
CA ASP A 191 -13.00 12.09 -0.61
C ASP A 191 -11.60 11.82 -0.01
N ARG A 192 -11.06 10.60 -0.18
CA ARG A 192 -9.71 10.19 0.26
C ARG A 192 -8.63 10.54 -0.76
N MET A 193 -8.87 10.18 -2.01
CA MET A 193 -7.98 10.38 -3.14
C MET A 193 -8.63 11.32 -4.16
N PRO A 194 -8.48 12.65 -3.97
CA PRO A 194 -9.07 13.63 -4.87
C PRO A 194 -8.53 13.46 -6.30
N VAL A 195 -9.39 13.76 -7.27
CA VAL A 195 -9.03 13.79 -8.69
C VAL A 195 -7.99 14.89 -8.91
N GLU A 196 -6.83 14.52 -9.47
CA GLU A 196 -5.70 15.40 -9.75
C GLU A 196 -5.30 15.37 -11.24
N GLY A 197 -5.68 14.31 -11.97
CA GLY A 197 -5.26 14.11 -13.35
C GLY A 197 -6.04 14.95 -14.35
N THR A 198 -5.32 15.53 -15.32
CA THR A 198 -5.94 16.09 -16.53
C THR A 198 -6.09 14.99 -17.59
N TYR A 199 -7.25 14.89 -18.22
CA TYR A 199 -7.60 13.86 -19.22
C TYR A 199 -8.22 14.52 -20.45
N ILE A 200 -7.40 14.84 -21.46
CA ILE A 200 -7.83 15.53 -22.69
C ILE A 200 -7.80 14.56 -23.87
N GLY A 201 -8.78 14.66 -24.77
CA GLY A 201 -8.81 13.87 -26.01
C GLY A 201 -9.22 12.41 -25.85
N LEU A 202 -9.68 11.98 -24.67
CA LEU A 202 -10.32 10.67 -24.47
C LEU A 202 -11.70 10.63 -25.13
N ARG A 203 -12.15 9.42 -25.47
CA ARG A 203 -13.40 9.22 -26.24
C ARG A 203 -14.67 9.46 -25.42
N ASP A 204 -14.62 9.14 -24.13
CA ASP A 204 -15.73 9.25 -23.19
C ASP A 204 -15.45 10.38 -22.19
N THR A 205 -16.53 11.04 -21.74
CA THR A 205 -16.49 11.92 -20.55
C THR A 205 -17.04 11.12 -19.37
N LEU A 206 -16.19 10.80 -18.40
CA LEU A 206 -16.58 10.04 -17.21
C LEU A 206 -17.26 10.95 -16.16
N PRO A 207 -18.13 10.41 -15.29
CA PRO A 207 -18.73 11.13 -14.16
C PRO A 207 -17.71 11.90 -13.30
N ALA A 208 -18.15 12.95 -12.60
CA ALA A 208 -17.25 13.81 -11.82
C ALA A 208 -16.63 13.08 -10.61
N ASP A 209 -17.44 12.23 -9.98
CA ASP A 209 -17.14 11.35 -8.85
C ASP A 209 -16.30 10.12 -9.21
N THR A 210 -15.97 9.89 -10.49
CA THR A 210 -15.14 8.75 -10.90
C THR A 210 -13.76 8.80 -10.23
N PRO A 211 -13.37 7.75 -9.47
CA PRO A 211 -12.05 7.64 -8.84
C PRO A 211 -10.90 7.86 -9.81
N GLU A 212 -9.84 8.54 -9.37
CA GLU A 212 -8.65 8.82 -10.19
C GLU A 212 -8.03 7.55 -10.78
N ILE A 213 -7.99 6.45 -10.02
CA ILE A 213 -7.52 5.14 -10.51
C ILE A 213 -8.39 4.57 -11.64
N VAL A 214 -9.71 4.80 -11.61
CA VAL A 214 -10.64 4.39 -12.67
C VAL A 214 -10.46 5.26 -13.92
N ARG A 215 -10.11 6.55 -13.76
CA ARG A 215 -9.72 7.42 -14.88
C ARG A 215 -8.41 6.96 -15.53
N LEU A 216 -7.43 6.52 -14.73
CA LEU A 216 -6.18 5.92 -15.23
C LEU A 216 -6.42 4.60 -15.99
N ILE A 217 -7.33 3.76 -15.49
CA ILE A 217 -7.76 2.51 -16.15
C ILE A 217 -8.43 2.82 -17.50
N HIS A 218 -9.37 3.78 -17.53
CA HIS A 218 -10.04 4.23 -18.75
C HIS A 218 -9.05 4.78 -19.80
N TRP A 219 -8.11 5.62 -19.36
CA TRP A 219 -7.01 6.13 -20.19
C TRP A 219 -6.17 4.99 -20.81
N GLY A 220 -5.81 3.99 -20.01
CA GLY A 220 -5.05 2.83 -20.46
C GLY A 220 -5.77 2.05 -21.56
N VAL A 221 -7.04 1.69 -21.32
CA VAL A 221 -7.88 0.95 -22.27
C VAL A 221 -8.08 1.74 -23.56
N ASP A 222 -8.45 3.02 -23.48
CA ASP A 222 -8.72 3.85 -24.67
C ASP A 222 -7.47 3.90 -25.58
N LEU A 223 -6.29 4.21 -25.03
CA LEU A 223 -5.07 4.32 -25.84
C LEU A 223 -4.53 2.96 -26.33
N TYR A 224 -4.76 1.87 -25.60
CA TYR A 224 -4.41 0.52 -26.08
C TYR A 224 -5.26 0.12 -27.30
N LEU A 225 -6.57 0.41 -27.29
CA LEU A 225 -7.44 0.15 -28.44
C LEU A 225 -7.10 1.04 -29.64
N ARG A 226 -6.88 2.35 -29.43
CA ARG A 226 -6.46 3.27 -30.52
C ARG A 226 -5.12 2.87 -31.14
N GLY A 227 -4.21 2.28 -30.35
CA GLY A 227 -2.92 1.80 -30.83
C GLY A 227 -3.02 0.60 -31.78
N ASN A 228 -4.11 -0.19 -31.70
CA ASN A 228 -4.43 -1.29 -32.61
C ASN A 228 -3.24 -2.26 -32.85
N LEU A 229 -2.62 -2.73 -31.76
CA LEU A 229 -1.44 -3.58 -31.78
C LEU A 229 -1.75 -5.04 -31.39
N ASN A 230 -1.33 -6.00 -32.23
CA ASN A 230 -1.13 -7.38 -31.80
C ASN A 230 0.20 -7.48 -31.05
N HIS A 231 0.18 -7.08 -29.77
CA HIS A 231 1.30 -7.17 -28.82
C HIS A 231 0.88 -7.97 -27.59
N THR A 232 1.62 -9.03 -27.30
CA THR A 232 1.31 -10.07 -26.31
C THR A 232 0.89 -9.50 -24.95
N LEU A 233 1.72 -8.67 -24.30
CA LEU A 233 1.39 -8.10 -22.99
C LEU A 233 0.20 -7.11 -23.03
N ILE A 234 -0.04 -6.41 -24.14
CA ILE A 234 -1.18 -5.46 -24.24
C ILE A 234 -2.50 -6.24 -24.33
N LYS A 235 -2.50 -7.37 -25.06
CA LYS A 235 -3.64 -8.31 -25.08
C LYS A 235 -3.93 -8.86 -23.68
N GLU A 236 -2.87 -9.23 -22.95
CA GLU A 236 -2.98 -9.72 -21.57
C GLU A 236 -3.58 -8.68 -20.63
N GLU A 237 -3.14 -7.42 -20.70
CA GLU A 237 -3.68 -6.34 -19.86
C GLU A 237 -5.15 -6.01 -20.17
N LEU A 238 -5.56 -6.03 -21.44
CA LEU A 238 -6.96 -5.83 -21.82
C LEU A 238 -7.87 -6.96 -21.29
N ALA A 239 -7.36 -8.19 -21.09
CA ALA A 239 -8.12 -9.25 -20.45
C ALA A 239 -8.46 -8.95 -18.98
N TYR A 240 -7.60 -8.23 -18.25
CA TYR A 240 -7.94 -7.74 -16.90
C TYR A 240 -9.10 -6.75 -16.96
N PHE A 241 -9.07 -5.78 -17.89
CA PHE A 241 -10.19 -4.86 -18.06
C PHE A 241 -11.50 -5.58 -18.38
N LEU A 242 -11.49 -6.54 -19.33
CA LEU A 242 -12.70 -7.29 -19.65
C LEU A 242 -13.23 -8.08 -18.45
N TYR A 243 -12.37 -8.78 -17.71
CA TYR A 243 -12.83 -9.55 -16.55
C TYR A 243 -13.42 -8.66 -15.46
N TYR A 244 -12.68 -7.64 -15.03
CA TYR A 244 -13.02 -6.74 -13.94
C TYR A 244 -14.01 -5.62 -14.31
N TYR A 245 -14.43 -5.50 -15.58
CA TYR A 245 -15.39 -4.47 -16.04
C TYR A 245 -16.63 -4.29 -15.15
N PRO A 246 -17.25 -5.34 -14.54
CA PRO A 246 -18.37 -5.16 -13.62
C PRO A 246 -18.08 -4.26 -12.40
N LEU A 247 -16.82 -4.09 -11.99
CA LEU A 247 -16.42 -3.13 -10.94
C LEU A 247 -16.43 -1.68 -11.41
N PHE A 248 -16.28 -1.46 -12.72
CA PHE A 248 -16.12 -0.14 -13.33
C PHE A 248 -17.35 0.32 -14.13
N GLN A 249 -18.32 -0.56 -14.35
CA GLN A 249 -19.50 -0.32 -15.21
C GLN A 249 -20.35 0.90 -14.82
N GLN A 250 -20.30 1.34 -13.56
CA GLN A 250 -20.99 2.54 -13.09
C GLN A 250 -20.34 3.85 -13.57
N TRP A 251 -19.06 3.82 -13.98
CA TRP A 251 -18.32 4.98 -14.48
C TRP A 251 -17.90 4.84 -15.94
N ILE A 252 -17.45 3.65 -16.36
CA ILE A 252 -16.91 3.37 -17.70
C ILE A 252 -18.03 2.81 -18.61
N PRO A 253 -18.34 3.48 -19.74
CA PRO A 253 -19.39 3.04 -20.66
C PRO A 253 -19.21 1.62 -21.22
N VAL A 254 -20.31 0.89 -21.33
CA VAL A 254 -20.34 -0.49 -21.89
C VAL A 254 -19.94 -0.56 -23.36
N SER A 255 -19.97 0.56 -24.09
CA SER A 255 -19.39 0.69 -25.43
C SER A 255 -17.90 0.34 -25.45
N LEU A 256 -17.13 0.82 -24.46
CA LEU A 256 -15.69 0.53 -24.36
C LEU A 256 -15.42 -0.95 -24.03
N TYR A 257 -16.26 -1.55 -23.17
CA TYR A 257 -16.22 -2.99 -22.91
C TYR A 257 -16.47 -3.80 -24.20
N ASN A 258 -17.52 -3.48 -24.93
CA ASN A 258 -17.86 -4.18 -26.18
C ASN A 258 -16.74 -4.05 -27.23
N GLU A 259 -16.16 -2.85 -27.41
CA GLU A 259 -15.04 -2.66 -28.33
C GLU A 259 -13.80 -3.45 -27.90
N ALA A 260 -13.42 -3.40 -26.62
CA ALA A 260 -12.28 -4.18 -26.11
C ALA A 260 -12.49 -5.69 -26.27
N ARG A 261 -13.73 -6.16 -26.08
CA ARG A 261 -14.11 -7.57 -26.25
C ARG A 261 -13.98 -8.00 -27.71
N ASP A 262 -14.58 -7.24 -28.61
CA ASP A 262 -14.65 -7.54 -30.03
C ASP A 262 -13.28 -7.40 -30.71
N TYR A 263 -12.43 -6.52 -30.19
CA TYR A 263 -11.01 -6.41 -30.53
C TYR A 263 -10.19 -7.61 -30.07
N LEU A 264 -10.35 -8.04 -28.80
CA LEU A 264 -9.42 -8.97 -28.17
C LEU A 264 -9.65 -10.44 -28.55
N PHE A 265 -10.90 -10.88 -28.71
CA PHE A 265 -11.20 -12.28 -29.03
C PHE A 265 -10.57 -12.78 -30.35
N PRO A 266 -10.66 -12.05 -31.49
CA PRO A 266 -10.01 -12.49 -32.74
C PRO A 266 -8.48 -12.46 -32.66
N LEU A 267 -7.91 -11.57 -31.84
CA LEU A 267 -6.47 -11.38 -31.71
C LEU A 267 -5.79 -12.37 -30.74
N TRP A 268 -6.53 -13.09 -29.89
CA TRP A 268 -5.93 -13.91 -28.83
C TRP A 268 -4.95 -14.96 -29.39
N GLY A 269 -5.40 -15.73 -30.38
CA GLY A 269 -4.59 -16.71 -31.10
C GLY A 269 -3.91 -16.19 -32.39
N ASP A 270 -3.96 -14.88 -32.67
CA ASP A 270 -3.34 -14.35 -33.88
C ASP A 270 -1.81 -14.25 -33.72
N THR A 271 -1.10 -14.89 -34.64
CA THR A 271 0.36 -14.90 -34.73
C THR A 271 0.96 -13.73 -35.52
N SER A 272 0.10 -12.88 -36.12
CA SER A 272 0.54 -11.75 -36.93
C SER A 272 1.03 -10.57 -36.07
N ARG A 273 2.29 -10.66 -35.60
CA ARG A 273 2.92 -9.62 -34.77
C ARG A 273 3.06 -8.30 -35.53
N THR A 274 2.22 -7.32 -35.19
CA THR A 274 2.21 -5.99 -35.83
C THR A 274 3.28 -5.03 -35.28
N ARG A 275 3.98 -5.38 -34.19
CA ARG A 275 5.01 -4.52 -33.59
C ARG A 275 6.16 -5.29 -32.92
N TRP A 276 7.34 -4.67 -33.00
CA TRP A 276 8.62 -5.12 -32.49
C TRP A 276 9.37 -3.92 -31.91
N ASN A 277 10.13 -4.12 -30.82
CA ASN A 277 11.11 -3.14 -30.36
C ASN A 277 12.24 -3.82 -29.55
N TRP A 278 13.15 -3.02 -28.98
CA TRP A 278 14.33 -3.47 -28.24
C TRP A 278 14.01 -4.52 -27.16
N TYR A 279 14.90 -5.52 -27.02
CA TYR A 279 14.80 -6.64 -26.08
C TYR A 279 13.62 -7.63 -26.32
N ASP A 280 13.00 -7.64 -27.52
CA ASP A 280 12.06 -8.70 -27.90
C ASP A 280 12.71 -10.10 -27.83
N ILE A 281 11.90 -11.06 -27.41
CA ILE A 281 12.26 -12.47 -27.27
C ILE A 281 11.46 -13.26 -28.31
N PRO A 282 12.06 -14.19 -29.08
CA PRO A 282 11.33 -14.92 -30.11
C PRO A 282 10.10 -15.67 -29.56
N HIS A 283 8.90 -15.21 -29.92
CA HIS A 283 7.61 -15.81 -29.59
C HIS A 283 6.63 -15.70 -30.77
N THR A 284 5.45 -16.31 -30.70
CA THR A 284 4.46 -16.26 -31.79
C THR A 284 3.42 -15.17 -31.61
N ALA A 285 3.27 -14.64 -30.39
CA ALA A 285 2.14 -13.83 -29.89
C ALA A 285 0.78 -14.54 -29.79
N ASP A 286 0.68 -15.81 -30.15
CA ASP A 286 -0.49 -16.65 -29.84
C ASP A 286 -0.57 -16.87 -28.32
N LEU A 287 -1.60 -16.36 -27.66
CA LEU A 287 -1.78 -16.52 -26.20
C LEU A 287 -2.34 -17.88 -25.80
N PHE A 288 -2.73 -18.75 -26.75
CA PHE A 288 -3.05 -20.14 -26.46
C PHE A 288 -1.80 -21.05 -26.38
N GLN A 289 -0.64 -20.60 -26.87
CA GLN A 289 0.58 -21.42 -26.83
C GLN A 289 1.13 -21.59 -25.40
N THR A 290 1.82 -22.70 -25.15
CA THR A 290 2.72 -22.81 -24.00
C THR A 290 4.00 -22.04 -24.28
N TYR A 291 4.27 -20.99 -23.51
CA TYR A 291 5.50 -20.20 -23.57
C TYR A 291 6.61 -20.90 -22.80
N THR A 292 7.64 -21.33 -23.53
CA THR A 292 8.77 -22.13 -23.01
C THR A 292 10.10 -21.37 -22.97
N VAL A 293 10.11 -20.12 -23.43
CA VAL A 293 11.29 -19.23 -23.41
C VAL A 293 11.10 -18.21 -22.30
N MET A 294 12.10 -18.09 -21.42
CA MET A 294 12.10 -17.12 -20.33
C MET A 294 12.81 -15.81 -20.71
N GLY A 295 12.38 -14.73 -20.06
CA GLY A 295 13.10 -13.46 -19.98
C GLY A 295 14.56 -13.55 -19.56
N GLY A 296 15.41 -12.72 -20.16
CA GLY A 296 16.76 -12.43 -19.62
C GLY A 296 16.71 -11.49 -18.41
N THR A 297 17.85 -11.23 -17.77
CA THR A 297 17.91 -10.43 -16.51
C THR A 297 17.44 -8.98 -16.64
N LYS A 298 17.18 -8.49 -17.86
CA LYS A 298 16.52 -7.20 -18.12
C LYS A 298 15.04 -7.19 -17.70
N GLY A 299 14.38 -8.35 -17.57
CA GLY A 299 12.99 -8.48 -17.13
C GLY A 299 11.94 -8.45 -18.25
N SER A 300 12.31 -8.59 -19.52
CA SER A 300 11.32 -8.78 -20.61
C SER A 300 10.70 -10.17 -20.50
N PHE A 301 9.39 -10.27 -20.71
CA PHE A 301 8.72 -11.57 -20.89
C PHE A 301 8.88 -12.55 -19.70
N PRO A 302 8.38 -12.18 -18.50
CA PRO A 302 8.55 -12.98 -17.28
C PRO A 302 7.78 -14.31 -17.35
N PRO A 303 8.27 -15.38 -16.73
CA PRO A 303 7.56 -16.66 -16.72
C PRO A 303 6.16 -16.54 -16.09
N GLY A 304 5.19 -17.23 -16.69
CA GLY A 304 3.81 -17.29 -16.17
C GLY A 304 2.89 -16.11 -16.56
N HIS A 305 3.39 -15.11 -17.30
CA HIS A 305 2.62 -13.97 -17.78
C HIS A 305 1.27 -14.36 -18.43
N SER A 306 1.25 -15.40 -19.27
CA SER A 306 0.05 -15.88 -19.98
C SER A 306 -0.97 -16.66 -19.13
N ILE A 307 -0.65 -17.03 -17.88
CA ILE A 307 -1.54 -17.89 -17.05
C ILE A 307 -2.83 -17.14 -16.69
N VAL A 308 -2.71 -16.06 -15.92
CA VAL A 308 -3.87 -15.32 -15.40
C VAL A 308 -4.71 -14.74 -16.53
N PRO A 309 -4.15 -14.07 -17.57
CA PRO A 309 -4.92 -13.57 -18.70
C PRO A 309 -5.78 -14.64 -19.39
N ASN A 310 -5.29 -15.88 -19.51
CA ASN A 310 -6.10 -17.00 -20.01
C ASN A 310 -7.20 -17.42 -19.02
N LEU A 311 -6.95 -17.44 -17.71
CA LEU A 311 -8.01 -17.70 -16.71
C LEU A 311 -9.09 -16.61 -16.73
N LEU A 312 -8.70 -15.35 -16.94
CA LEU A 312 -9.61 -14.23 -17.06
C LEU A 312 -10.43 -14.34 -18.35
N MET A 313 -9.78 -14.59 -19.50
CA MET A 313 -10.48 -14.79 -20.77
C MET A 313 -11.36 -16.04 -20.80
N HIS A 314 -11.04 -17.10 -20.05
CA HIS A 314 -11.94 -18.23 -19.83
C HIS A 314 -13.26 -17.78 -19.19
N ALA A 315 -13.19 -17.00 -18.11
CA ALA A 315 -14.37 -16.49 -17.43
C ALA A 315 -15.16 -15.48 -18.28
N VAL A 316 -14.47 -14.61 -19.04
CA VAL A 316 -15.11 -13.70 -20.01
C VAL A 316 -15.78 -14.50 -21.14
N ALA A 317 -15.13 -15.52 -21.70
CA ALA A 317 -15.69 -16.36 -22.75
C ALA A 317 -16.93 -17.15 -22.29
N LEU A 318 -16.96 -17.63 -21.04
CA LEU A 318 -18.15 -18.21 -20.42
C LEU A 318 -19.28 -17.18 -20.29
N ARG A 319 -18.98 -15.97 -19.80
CA ARG A 319 -19.95 -14.88 -19.64
C ARG A 319 -20.56 -14.43 -20.98
N GLU A 320 -19.76 -14.44 -22.04
CA GLU A 320 -20.17 -14.11 -23.41
C GLU A 320 -20.74 -15.33 -24.18
N GLY A 321 -20.94 -16.48 -23.51
CA GLY A 321 -21.57 -17.67 -24.09
C GLY A 321 -20.80 -18.35 -25.23
N ARG A 322 -19.46 -18.19 -25.27
CA ARG A 322 -18.64 -18.68 -26.38
C ARG A 322 -18.26 -20.16 -26.23
N SER A 323 -18.24 -20.87 -27.36
CA SER A 323 -17.88 -22.29 -27.44
C SER A 323 -16.38 -22.58 -27.29
N ASP A 324 -15.51 -21.57 -27.42
CA ASP A 324 -14.06 -21.69 -27.30
C ASP A 324 -13.52 -21.47 -25.87
N ALA A 325 -14.39 -21.23 -24.88
CA ALA A 325 -14.01 -20.94 -23.49
C ALA A 325 -13.03 -21.97 -22.89
N ALA A 326 -13.23 -23.27 -23.17
CA ALA A 326 -12.37 -24.34 -22.66
C ALA A 326 -10.90 -24.26 -23.14
N SER A 327 -10.64 -23.63 -24.29
CA SER A 327 -9.28 -23.47 -24.83
C SER A 327 -8.40 -22.62 -23.92
N TYR A 328 -8.94 -21.50 -23.41
CA TYR A 328 -8.22 -20.58 -22.52
C TYR A 328 -7.80 -21.28 -21.21
N LEU A 329 -8.72 -21.99 -20.54
CA LEU A 329 -8.41 -22.76 -19.33
C LEU A 329 -7.37 -23.86 -19.61
N THR A 330 -7.43 -24.51 -20.78
CA THR A 330 -6.46 -25.51 -21.21
C THR A 330 -5.06 -24.89 -21.37
N SER A 331 -4.95 -23.73 -22.01
CA SER A 331 -3.67 -23.01 -22.15
C SER A 331 -3.09 -22.55 -20.81
N ALA A 332 -3.92 -22.04 -19.89
CA ALA A 332 -3.48 -21.71 -18.53
C ALA A 332 -2.91 -22.95 -17.79
N ARG A 333 -3.63 -24.08 -17.82
CA ARG A 333 -3.17 -25.35 -17.22
C ARG A 333 -1.87 -25.85 -17.84
N ASN A 334 -1.74 -25.79 -19.17
CA ASN A 334 -0.54 -26.19 -19.89
C ASN A 334 0.67 -25.32 -19.50
N GLN A 335 0.48 -24.00 -19.34
CA GLN A 335 1.53 -23.08 -18.93
C GLN A 335 2.02 -23.36 -17.50
N VAL A 336 1.09 -23.58 -16.55
CA VAL A 336 1.44 -23.92 -15.16
C VAL A 336 2.16 -25.27 -15.08
N GLN A 337 1.64 -26.30 -15.75
CA GLN A 337 2.27 -27.61 -15.74
C GLN A 337 3.65 -27.60 -16.40
N TRP A 338 3.86 -26.79 -17.45
CA TRP A 338 5.19 -26.58 -18.02
C TRP A 338 6.13 -25.92 -17.01
N ILE A 339 5.69 -24.87 -16.31
CA ILE A 339 6.51 -24.18 -15.29
C ILE A 339 6.96 -25.14 -14.20
N VAL A 340 6.01 -25.87 -13.57
CA VAL A 340 6.31 -26.80 -12.47
C VAL A 340 7.26 -27.92 -12.92
N ASN A 341 7.18 -28.35 -14.18
CA ASN A 341 8.01 -29.44 -14.70
C ASN A 341 9.39 -29.01 -15.22
N ASN A 342 9.62 -27.70 -15.49
CA ASN A 342 10.80 -27.24 -16.23
C ASN A 342 11.57 -26.08 -15.57
N LEU A 343 10.96 -25.33 -14.64
CA LEU A 343 11.63 -24.25 -13.93
C LEU A 343 12.08 -24.73 -12.55
N ASP A 344 13.38 -24.71 -12.32
CA ASP A 344 13.97 -24.97 -11.00
C ASP A 344 13.66 -23.78 -10.06
N PRO A 345 12.92 -23.99 -8.94
CA PRO A 345 12.59 -22.92 -8.01
C PRO A 345 13.80 -22.36 -7.26
N THR A 346 14.97 -23.01 -7.34
CA THR A 346 16.23 -22.56 -6.73
C THR A 346 17.04 -21.63 -7.63
N GLU A 347 16.71 -21.55 -8.93
CA GLU A 347 17.52 -20.82 -9.92
C GLU A 347 17.45 -19.30 -9.77
N SER A 348 18.58 -18.62 -9.99
CA SER A 348 18.69 -17.17 -9.72
C SER A 348 17.76 -16.34 -10.62
N ILE A 349 17.57 -16.78 -11.87
CA ILE A 349 16.67 -16.15 -12.85
C ILE A 349 15.18 -16.32 -12.51
N VAL A 350 14.84 -17.40 -11.77
CA VAL A 350 13.49 -17.72 -11.29
C VAL A 350 13.21 -17.01 -9.96
N THR A 351 14.18 -16.96 -9.04
CA THR A 351 13.99 -16.38 -7.71
C THR A 351 14.10 -14.87 -7.66
N LYS A 352 14.88 -14.21 -8.54
CA LYS A 352 15.09 -12.75 -8.53
C LYS A 352 15.48 -12.13 -9.88
N GLY A 353 15.91 -12.88 -10.90
CA GLY A 353 16.55 -12.29 -12.08
C GLY A 353 15.66 -11.43 -12.99
N GLN A 354 14.33 -11.51 -12.90
CA GLN A 354 13.42 -10.70 -13.72
C GLN A 354 13.27 -9.27 -13.17
N ARG A 355 14.32 -8.43 -13.26
CA ARG A 355 14.57 -7.16 -12.48
C ARG A 355 13.43 -6.15 -12.24
N MET A 356 12.29 -6.28 -12.92
CA MET A 356 11.10 -5.43 -12.81
C MET A 356 9.77 -6.18 -12.99
N SER A 357 9.83 -7.49 -13.26
CA SER A 357 8.71 -8.30 -13.74
C SER A 357 8.61 -9.64 -12.98
N GLU A 358 9.33 -9.80 -11.87
CA GLU A 358 9.24 -11.00 -11.03
C GLU A 358 7.91 -11.11 -10.26
N HIS A 359 7.20 -9.99 -10.10
CA HIS A 359 5.87 -9.89 -9.48
C HIS A 359 4.74 -10.51 -10.35
N ILE A 360 5.12 -11.35 -11.32
CA ILE A 360 4.23 -12.08 -12.23
C ILE A 360 4.20 -13.57 -11.86
N LEU A 361 5.35 -14.26 -11.78
CA LEU A 361 5.40 -15.73 -11.72
C LEU A 361 4.66 -16.31 -10.50
N VAL A 362 5.06 -15.93 -9.30
CA VAL A 362 4.49 -16.50 -8.06
C VAL A 362 3.04 -16.06 -7.84
N PRO A 363 2.65 -14.80 -8.08
CA PRO A 363 1.24 -14.40 -8.11
C PRO A 363 0.43 -15.19 -9.14
N ALA A 364 0.95 -15.43 -10.35
CA ALA A 364 0.22 -16.16 -11.39
C ALA A 364 -0.02 -17.65 -11.04
N LEU A 365 0.97 -18.32 -10.44
CA LEU A 365 0.80 -19.68 -9.90
C LEU A 365 -0.23 -19.72 -8.76
N THR A 366 -0.21 -18.70 -7.90
CA THR A 366 -1.13 -18.56 -6.77
C THR A 366 -2.56 -18.31 -7.23
N GLU A 367 -2.77 -17.33 -8.12
CA GLU A 367 -4.08 -17.02 -8.72
C GLU A 367 -4.63 -18.21 -9.50
N PHE A 368 -3.78 -19.00 -10.17
CA PHE A 368 -4.22 -20.25 -10.79
C PHE A 368 -4.80 -21.23 -9.77
N MET A 369 -4.10 -21.48 -8.65
CA MET A 369 -4.60 -22.37 -7.60
C MET A 369 -5.87 -21.85 -6.92
N MET A 370 -6.10 -20.53 -6.91
CA MET A 370 -7.36 -19.94 -6.41
C MET A 370 -8.52 -20.10 -7.40
N ARG A 371 -8.27 -20.08 -8.71
CA ARG A 371 -9.31 -20.14 -9.76
C ARG A 371 -9.59 -21.53 -10.31
N ASP A 372 -8.64 -22.47 -10.22
CA ASP A 372 -8.77 -23.87 -10.63
C ASP A 372 -8.36 -24.84 -9.51
N PRO A 373 -8.91 -24.72 -8.28
CA PRO A 373 -8.44 -25.44 -7.09
C PRO A 373 -8.61 -26.97 -7.17
N SER A 374 -9.52 -27.44 -8.01
CA SER A 374 -9.77 -28.87 -8.28
C SER A 374 -9.30 -29.29 -9.69
N GLY A 375 -8.39 -28.53 -10.29
CA GLY A 375 -7.82 -28.81 -11.61
C GLY A 375 -6.92 -30.06 -11.63
N PRO A 376 -6.56 -30.56 -12.83
CA PRO A 376 -5.69 -31.71 -13.00
C PRO A 376 -4.20 -31.39 -12.82
N VAL A 377 -3.84 -30.12 -12.61
CA VAL A 377 -2.46 -29.66 -12.47
C VAL A 377 -1.94 -29.98 -11.07
N THR A 378 -0.73 -30.51 -10.98
CA THR A 378 -0.13 -30.95 -9.72
C THR A 378 1.27 -30.38 -9.51
N GLY A 379 1.72 -30.32 -8.25
CA GLY A 379 3.09 -29.95 -7.87
C GLY A 379 3.31 -28.45 -7.56
N VAL A 380 2.32 -27.59 -7.81
CA VAL A 380 2.44 -26.13 -7.57
C VAL A 380 2.78 -25.80 -6.12
N ASP A 381 2.11 -26.41 -5.14
CA ASP A 381 2.35 -26.11 -3.72
C ASP A 381 3.74 -26.57 -3.25
N ALA A 382 4.27 -27.67 -3.80
CA ALA A 382 5.64 -28.12 -3.53
C ALA A 382 6.67 -27.17 -4.15
N TRP A 383 6.46 -26.78 -5.41
CA TRP A 383 7.30 -25.80 -6.10
C TRP A 383 7.35 -24.45 -5.36
N LEU A 384 6.20 -23.99 -4.84
CA LEU A 384 6.12 -22.77 -4.02
C LEU A 384 6.83 -22.92 -2.67
N ALA A 385 6.83 -24.11 -2.06
CA ALA A 385 7.54 -24.38 -0.83
C ALA A 385 9.06 -24.36 -1.01
N ASP A 386 9.57 -24.94 -2.10
CA ASP A 386 11.00 -24.97 -2.46
C ASP A 386 11.50 -23.58 -2.88
N TRP A 387 10.68 -22.81 -3.61
CA TRP A 387 10.94 -21.41 -3.93
C TRP A 387 11.05 -20.57 -2.66
N ALA A 388 10.11 -20.76 -1.72
CA ALA A 388 10.12 -20.06 -0.44
C ALA A 388 11.36 -20.38 0.41
N ASP A 389 11.80 -21.64 0.45
CA ASP A 389 13.04 -22.03 1.15
C ASP A 389 14.27 -21.36 0.54
N THR A 390 14.38 -21.34 -0.80
CA THR A 390 15.48 -20.65 -1.48
C THR A 390 15.46 -19.14 -1.20
N VAL A 391 14.30 -18.52 -1.26
CA VAL A 391 14.10 -17.09 -1.00
C VAL A 391 14.45 -16.74 0.44
N ILE A 392 14.05 -17.56 1.41
CA ILE A 392 14.40 -17.37 2.83
C ILE A 392 15.91 -17.50 3.03
N ALA A 393 16.54 -18.56 2.51
CA ALA A 393 17.98 -18.76 2.62
C ALA A 393 18.79 -17.63 1.97
N ARG A 394 18.36 -17.12 0.81
CA ARG A 394 18.99 -15.96 0.15
C ARG A 394 18.72 -14.62 0.84
N SER A 395 17.78 -14.58 1.78
CA SER A 395 17.46 -13.41 2.62
C SER A 395 18.01 -13.53 4.04
N ASP A 396 18.80 -14.56 4.34
CA ASP A 396 19.46 -14.72 5.63
C ASP A 396 20.72 -13.85 5.69
N ASN A 397 20.51 -12.60 6.10
CA ASN A 397 21.52 -11.56 6.31
C ASN A 397 20.90 -10.38 7.05
N TYR A 398 21.72 -9.46 7.56
CA TYR A 398 21.28 -8.35 8.42
C TYR A 398 20.47 -7.23 7.73
N TRP A 399 20.26 -7.32 6.42
CA TRP A 399 19.29 -6.50 5.70
C TRP A 399 17.94 -7.20 5.51
N ASP A 400 17.85 -8.49 5.82
CA ASP A 400 16.80 -9.38 5.29
C ASP A 400 16.68 -9.27 3.76
N PHE A 401 17.77 -8.89 3.07
CA PHE A 401 17.76 -8.60 1.65
C PHE A 401 17.93 -9.87 0.85
N ARG A 402 16.92 -10.21 0.05
CA ARG A 402 16.99 -11.36 -0.85
C ARG A 402 18.05 -11.12 -1.92
N LYS A 403 19.16 -11.86 -1.80
CA LYS A 403 20.25 -11.90 -2.79
C LYS A 403 19.77 -12.51 -4.12
N TYR A 404 20.46 -12.19 -5.21
CA TYR A 404 20.21 -12.75 -6.55
C TYR A 404 20.62 -14.23 -6.61
N SER A 405 21.81 -14.54 -6.08
CA SER A 405 22.33 -15.89 -5.88
C SER A 405 22.96 -16.00 -4.49
N ASP A 406 23.59 -17.13 -4.19
CA ASP A 406 24.18 -17.35 -2.87
C ASP A 406 25.40 -16.43 -2.63
N THR A 407 26.07 -15.98 -3.71
CA THR A 407 27.26 -15.10 -3.70
C THR A 407 27.03 -13.70 -4.28
N ILE A 408 25.94 -13.48 -5.03
CA ILE A 408 25.63 -12.20 -5.70
C ILE A 408 24.33 -11.60 -5.14
N TRP A 409 24.36 -10.34 -4.74
CA TRP A 409 23.25 -9.59 -4.16
C TRP A 409 22.29 -9.06 -5.22
N THR A 410 22.80 -8.45 -6.30
CA THR A 410 21.99 -7.76 -7.33
C THR A 410 22.16 -8.37 -8.72
N PRO A 411 21.12 -8.46 -9.57
CA PRO A 411 21.20 -9.07 -10.90
C PRO A 411 22.27 -8.46 -11.82
N GLU A 412 22.96 -9.35 -12.54
CA GLU A 412 23.99 -8.99 -13.51
C GLU A 412 23.42 -8.39 -14.79
N ASN A 413 24.11 -7.36 -15.29
CA ASN A 413 23.92 -6.77 -16.62
C ASN A 413 25.08 -7.19 -17.55
N PRO A 414 25.00 -8.38 -18.18
CA PRO A 414 26.06 -8.85 -19.09
C PRO A 414 26.18 -7.98 -20.36
N GLY A 415 25.22 -7.08 -20.63
CA GLY A 415 25.22 -6.18 -21.77
C GLY A 415 25.99 -4.87 -21.56
N SER A 416 26.58 -4.62 -20.38
CA SER A 416 27.31 -3.38 -20.11
C SER A 416 28.56 -3.58 -19.26
N THR A 417 29.71 -3.11 -19.76
CA THR A 417 30.97 -3.05 -19.01
C THR A 417 31.06 -1.83 -18.09
N SER A 418 30.32 -0.74 -18.37
CA SER A 418 30.27 0.46 -17.53
C SER A 418 29.24 0.36 -16.40
N HIS A 419 28.20 -0.45 -16.58
CA HIS A 419 27.16 -0.69 -15.58
C HIS A 419 26.86 -2.20 -15.45
N PRO A 420 27.81 -3.01 -14.94
CA PRO A 420 27.71 -4.48 -14.93
C PRO A 420 26.63 -5.05 -13.98
N TRP A 421 25.95 -4.20 -13.22
CA TRP A 421 24.86 -4.55 -12.31
C TRP A 421 23.62 -3.74 -12.70
N TRP A 422 22.46 -4.39 -12.79
CA TRP A 422 21.23 -3.70 -13.15
C TRP A 422 20.79 -2.70 -12.07
N ASN A 423 20.12 -1.63 -12.51
CA ASN A 423 19.19 -0.92 -11.63
C ASN A 423 17.96 -1.81 -11.44
N GLU A 424 17.67 -2.23 -10.20
CA GLU A 424 16.61 -3.19 -9.87
C GLU A 424 15.50 -2.71 -8.89
N PRO A 425 15.05 -1.42 -8.89
CA PRO A 425 13.93 -1.00 -8.03
C PRO A 425 12.70 -1.89 -8.15
N GLY A 426 12.34 -2.34 -9.36
CA GLY A 426 11.15 -3.16 -9.59
C GLY A 426 11.21 -4.58 -9.02
N ASN A 427 12.40 -5.14 -8.75
CA ASN A 427 12.50 -6.36 -7.95
C ASN A 427 12.17 -6.07 -6.49
N ILE A 428 12.85 -5.09 -5.92
CA ILE A 428 12.80 -4.80 -4.49
C ILE A 428 11.38 -4.32 -4.14
N ALA A 429 10.84 -3.38 -4.91
CA ALA A 429 9.46 -2.95 -4.82
C ALA A 429 8.44 -4.04 -5.19
N GLY A 430 8.74 -4.92 -6.16
CA GLY A 430 7.79 -5.95 -6.63
C GLY A 430 7.71 -7.21 -5.76
N PHE A 431 8.78 -7.55 -5.05
CA PHE A 431 8.89 -8.80 -4.29
C PHE A 431 7.77 -9.05 -3.27
N PRO A 432 7.24 -8.05 -2.53
CA PRO A 432 6.14 -8.30 -1.61
C PRO A 432 4.93 -8.95 -2.29
N ALA A 433 4.66 -8.66 -3.57
CA ALA A 433 3.61 -9.36 -4.32
C ALA A 433 3.84 -10.88 -4.37
N SER A 434 5.08 -11.30 -4.69
CA SER A 434 5.45 -12.72 -4.78
C SER A 434 5.44 -13.39 -3.40
N ALA A 435 6.01 -12.76 -2.38
CA ALA A 435 6.03 -13.31 -1.03
C ALA A 435 4.61 -13.45 -0.43
N LEU A 436 3.80 -12.40 -0.54
CA LEU A 436 2.46 -12.35 0.04
C LEU A 436 1.43 -13.16 -0.78
N ALA A 437 1.69 -13.43 -2.06
CA ALA A 437 0.97 -14.45 -2.81
C ALA A 437 1.32 -15.86 -2.30
N ALA A 438 2.62 -16.19 -2.18
CA ALA A 438 3.07 -17.52 -1.76
C ALA A 438 2.51 -17.94 -0.39
N VAL A 439 2.49 -17.04 0.60
CA VAL A 439 1.97 -17.37 1.96
C VAL A 439 0.49 -17.77 1.97
N THR A 440 -0.29 -17.52 0.91
CA THR A 440 -1.67 -18.00 0.80
C THR A 440 -1.78 -19.49 0.44
N ARG A 441 -0.67 -20.12 0.03
CA ARG A 441 -0.57 -21.54 -0.35
C ARG A 441 0.28 -22.37 0.61
N LEU A 442 1.15 -21.73 1.39
CA LEU A 442 2.01 -22.39 2.36
C LEU A 442 1.25 -22.78 3.63
N ASN A 443 1.70 -23.84 4.29
CA ASN A 443 1.12 -24.35 5.55
C ASN A 443 2.07 -24.25 6.76
N ASP A 444 3.34 -23.87 6.54
CA ASP A 444 4.35 -23.73 7.60
C ASP A 444 4.29 -22.31 8.19
N PRO A 445 3.89 -22.15 9.47
CA PRO A 445 3.74 -20.83 10.08
C PRO A 445 5.07 -20.08 10.26
N VAL A 446 6.19 -20.79 10.43
CA VAL A 446 7.52 -20.18 10.56
C VAL A 446 7.96 -19.63 9.21
N LYS A 447 7.79 -20.42 8.13
CA LYS A 447 8.04 -20.02 6.75
C LYS A 447 7.18 -18.82 6.33
N ILE A 448 5.89 -18.84 6.69
CA ILE A 448 4.93 -17.75 6.44
C ILE A 448 5.36 -16.46 7.17
N ALA A 449 5.65 -16.53 8.46
CA ALA A 449 6.10 -15.39 9.25
C ALA A 449 7.41 -14.80 8.68
N ARG A 450 8.36 -15.67 8.28
CA ARG A 450 9.63 -15.22 7.71
C ARG A 450 9.46 -14.56 6.34
N LEU A 451 8.62 -15.10 5.45
CA LEU A 451 8.33 -14.45 4.16
C LEU A 451 7.67 -13.07 4.33
N ARG A 452 6.73 -12.92 5.28
CA ARG A 452 6.14 -11.61 5.62
C ARG A 452 7.19 -10.61 6.11
N ALA A 453 8.13 -11.04 6.96
CA ALA A 453 9.23 -10.18 7.42
C ALA A 453 10.18 -9.77 6.27
N ILE A 454 10.50 -10.68 5.35
CA ILE A 454 11.33 -10.35 4.16
C ILE A 454 10.58 -9.40 3.23
N ALA A 455 9.26 -9.58 3.04
CA ALA A 455 8.42 -8.68 2.24
C ALA A 455 8.40 -7.25 2.81
N ILE A 456 8.27 -7.12 4.14
CA ILE A 456 8.39 -5.83 4.82
C ILE A 456 9.81 -5.26 4.63
N SER A 457 10.87 -6.05 4.80
CA SER A 457 12.21 -5.52 4.59
C SER A 457 12.49 -5.05 3.17
N GLN A 458 11.97 -5.73 2.13
CA GLN A 458 12.11 -5.19 0.77
C GLN A 458 11.43 -3.82 0.61
N THR A 459 10.35 -3.55 1.36
CA THR A 459 9.81 -2.18 1.49
C THR A 459 10.78 -1.26 2.22
N ASP A 460 11.31 -1.65 3.38
CA ASP A 460 12.25 -0.82 4.15
C ASP A 460 13.49 -0.43 3.32
N GLN A 461 13.94 -1.32 2.44
CA GLN A 461 15.02 -1.07 1.49
C GLN A 461 14.68 0.04 0.49
N VAL A 462 13.43 0.14 0.00
CA VAL A 462 12.95 1.26 -0.83
C VAL A 462 13.02 2.58 -0.07
N PHE A 463 12.70 2.55 1.23
CA PHE A 463 12.60 3.74 2.09
C PHE A 463 13.86 4.12 2.87
N GLY A 464 14.99 3.44 2.67
CA GLY A 464 16.29 3.87 3.19
C GLY A 464 17.03 2.89 4.11
N ARG A 465 16.40 1.79 4.56
CA ARG A 465 17.11 0.67 5.21
C ARG A 465 17.90 -0.10 4.15
N ASN A 466 18.96 0.48 3.62
CA ASN A 466 19.82 -0.11 2.59
C ASN A 466 21.25 0.46 2.72
N PRO A 467 22.28 -0.13 2.08
CA PRO A 467 23.67 0.28 2.30
C PRO A 467 24.05 1.75 2.03
N HIS A 468 23.17 2.56 1.42
CA HIS A 468 23.42 3.98 1.16
C HIS A 468 22.60 4.93 2.05
N ASN A 469 21.77 4.42 2.97
CA ASN A 469 20.85 5.19 3.82
C ASN A 469 19.99 6.21 3.04
N ARG A 470 19.37 5.77 1.93
CA ARG A 470 18.64 6.66 1.01
C ARG A 470 17.43 5.98 0.41
N HIS A 471 16.32 6.71 0.31
CA HIS A 471 15.17 6.26 -0.46
C HIS A 471 15.53 6.09 -1.94
N PHE A 472 14.92 5.11 -2.61
CA PHE A 472 15.10 4.76 -4.03
C PHE A 472 14.62 5.80 -5.06
N SER A 473 14.41 7.04 -4.62
CA SER A 473 14.09 8.16 -5.49
C SER A 473 14.90 9.40 -5.15
N PHE A 474 15.46 10.06 -6.16
CA PHE A 474 16.15 11.33 -5.97
C PHE A 474 15.28 12.38 -5.25
N ARG A 475 13.97 12.42 -5.56
CA ARG A 475 13.03 13.43 -5.04
C ARG A 475 12.25 12.98 -3.81
N ALA A 476 12.62 11.86 -3.20
CA ALA A 476 11.86 11.27 -2.09
C ALA A 476 11.67 12.18 -0.87
N ALA A 477 12.60 13.11 -0.64
CA ALA A 477 12.53 14.10 0.45
C ALA A 477 12.01 15.48 0.01
N GLN A 478 11.69 15.67 -1.28
CA GLN A 478 11.28 16.97 -1.81
C GLN A 478 9.78 17.20 -1.58
N PRO A 479 9.37 18.28 -0.87
CA PRO A 479 7.97 18.61 -0.68
C PRO A 479 7.20 18.68 -2.00
N GLY A 480 6.00 18.08 -2.01
CA GLY A 480 5.16 17.97 -3.21
C GLY A 480 5.52 16.83 -4.18
N TYR A 481 6.73 16.27 -4.13
CA TYR A 481 7.18 15.16 -4.99
C TYR A 481 7.39 13.84 -4.25
N GLY A 482 7.94 13.92 -3.05
CA GLY A 482 8.44 12.80 -2.26
C GLY A 482 7.44 12.19 -1.28
N PHE A 483 7.91 11.21 -0.51
CA PHE A 483 7.11 10.45 0.46
C PHE A 483 7.22 11.08 1.85
N GLU A 484 6.20 10.92 2.68
CA GLU A 484 6.16 11.44 4.04
C GLU A 484 7.25 10.79 4.92
N GLY A 485 7.80 11.53 5.88
CA GLY A 485 8.90 11.10 6.76
C GLY A 485 10.30 11.06 6.11
N VAL A 486 10.40 10.84 4.80
CA VAL A 486 11.70 10.63 4.14
C VAL A 486 12.60 11.87 4.17
N GLU A 487 13.69 11.81 4.94
CA GLU A 487 14.69 12.87 5.02
C GLU A 487 15.67 12.89 3.83
N THR A 488 16.02 11.71 3.27
CA THR A 488 17.11 11.60 2.29
C THR A 488 16.74 10.79 1.04
N GLY A 489 16.55 11.49 -0.09
CA GLY A 489 16.44 10.87 -1.42
C GLY A 489 17.77 10.34 -1.98
N TRP A 490 17.71 9.67 -3.13
CA TRP A 490 18.88 9.14 -3.83
C TRP A 490 19.89 10.23 -4.25
N PHE A 491 21.10 9.84 -4.62
CA PHE A 491 22.21 10.77 -4.89
C PHE A 491 22.00 11.68 -6.12
N SER A 492 21.32 11.19 -7.15
CA SER A 492 21.12 11.89 -8.42
C SER A 492 19.87 11.37 -9.15
N GLN A 493 19.25 12.25 -9.95
CA GLN A 493 18.22 11.86 -10.93
C GLN A 493 18.84 11.65 -12.31
N HIS A 494 18.21 10.77 -13.10
CA HIS A 494 18.35 10.79 -14.55
C HIS A 494 17.69 12.07 -15.13
N ILE A 495 18.07 12.49 -16.34
CA ILE A 495 17.39 13.56 -17.08
C ILE A 495 17.22 13.09 -18.54
N GLY A 496 15.99 13.11 -19.04
CA GLY A 496 15.62 12.48 -20.31
C GLY A 496 15.25 11.00 -20.19
N GLY A 497 15.86 10.15 -21.02
CA GLY A 497 15.39 8.77 -21.24
C GLY A 497 14.15 8.71 -22.15
N LEU A 498 13.55 7.53 -22.29
CA LEU A 498 12.32 7.34 -23.07
C LEU A 498 11.08 7.68 -22.24
N GLY A 499 11.12 7.40 -20.94
CA GLY A 499 10.07 7.72 -19.98
C GLY A 499 9.90 9.20 -19.67
N ILE A 500 10.98 9.99 -19.64
CA ILE A 500 10.95 11.39 -19.17
C ILE A 500 10.22 11.46 -17.81
N LEU A 501 10.76 10.70 -16.84
CA LEU A 501 10.15 10.47 -15.52
C LEU A 501 10.82 11.30 -14.42
N GLU A 502 11.79 12.14 -14.75
CA GLU A 502 12.62 12.87 -13.79
C GLU A 502 11.89 13.98 -13.02
N ASN A 503 10.64 14.27 -13.41
CA ASN A 503 9.72 15.17 -12.72
C ASN A 503 8.41 14.47 -12.30
N ALA A 504 8.27 13.15 -12.49
CA ALA A 504 7.10 12.43 -12.02
C ALA A 504 7.15 12.30 -10.49
N ARG A 505 6.05 12.59 -9.80
CA ARG A 505 5.93 12.40 -8.35
C ARG A 505 5.96 10.90 -8.03
N GLY A 506 6.53 10.51 -6.90
CA GLY A 506 6.59 9.10 -6.48
C GLY A 506 7.38 8.15 -7.40
N VAL A 507 8.17 8.66 -8.36
CA VAL A 507 9.02 7.82 -9.23
C VAL A 507 10.00 6.97 -8.42
N LEU A 508 10.20 5.72 -8.81
CA LEU A 508 11.31 4.89 -8.33
C LEU A 508 12.40 4.88 -9.40
N ASP A 509 13.60 5.38 -9.08
CA ASP A 509 14.66 5.67 -10.06
C ASP A 509 16.02 5.03 -9.75
N ALA A 510 16.22 4.49 -8.55
CA ALA A 510 17.50 3.92 -8.15
C ALA A 510 17.41 2.77 -7.12
N SER A 511 18.50 2.00 -7.01
CA SER A 511 18.68 0.94 -6.03
C SER A 511 20.15 0.84 -5.60
N ALA A 512 20.44 0.20 -4.47
CA ALA A 512 21.80 -0.26 -4.17
C ALA A 512 22.28 -1.27 -5.26
N LYS A 513 23.60 -1.40 -5.43
CA LYS A 513 24.24 -2.26 -6.44
C LYS A 513 25.16 -3.27 -5.76
N GLN A 514 25.58 -4.33 -6.46
CA GLN A 514 26.49 -5.36 -5.91
C GLN A 514 27.67 -4.81 -5.07
N PRO A 515 28.42 -3.76 -5.48
CA PRO A 515 29.58 -3.29 -4.72
C PRO A 515 29.23 -2.62 -3.40
N SER A 516 27.96 -2.21 -3.21
CA SER A 516 27.43 -1.59 -1.99
C SER A 516 27.18 -2.61 -0.88
N PHE A 517 27.09 -3.89 -1.23
CA PHE A 517 26.76 -4.98 -0.31
C PHE A 517 28.00 -5.78 0.14
N PRO A 518 28.02 -6.33 1.38
CA PRO A 518 26.96 -6.25 2.37
C PRO A 518 26.83 -4.84 2.97
N TYR A 519 27.93 -4.11 3.19
CA TYR A 519 27.85 -2.69 3.54
C TYR A 519 29.11 -1.95 3.07
N ASN A 520 28.90 -1.03 2.13
CA ASN A 520 29.95 -0.20 1.55
C ASN A 520 29.29 1.10 1.02
N PRO A 521 28.98 2.08 1.88
CA PRO A 521 28.16 3.24 1.51
C PRO A 521 28.82 4.16 0.47
N ASP A 522 30.15 4.15 0.39
CA ASP A 522 30.97 5.11 -0.37
C ASP A 522 31.22 4.71 -1.84
N VAL A 523 30.77 3.53 -2.29
CA VAL A 523 30.89 3.15 -3.72
C VAL A 523 29.95 3.94 -4.60
N SER A 524 30.28 3.99 -5.90
CA SER A 524 29.40 4.55 -6.92
C SER A 524 28.00 3.94 -6.84
N PRO A 525 26.92 4.76 -6.78
CA PRO A 525 25.53 4.27 -6.75
C PRO A 525 25.09 3.62 -8.08
N GLY A 526 25.95 3.65 -9.10
CA GLY A 526 25.71 3.04 -10.41
C GLY A 526 24.74 3.85 -11.27
N TYR A 527 24.19 3.18 -12.29
CA TYR A 527 23.21 3.79 -13.20
C TYR A 527 21.86 4.00 -12.50
N VAL A 528 21.30 5.19 -12.72
CA VAL A 528 19.97 5.61 -12.27
C VAL A 528 19.13 6.01 -13.48
N GLU A 529 17.88 5.55 -13.48
CA GLU A 529 16.84 5.82 -14.47
C GLU A 529 15.54 5.24 -13.91
N GLY A 530 14.50 6.07 -13.77
CA GLY A 530 13.17 5.60 -13.39
C GLY A 530 12.47 4.93 -14.57
N TRP A 531 11.71 3.88 -14.29
CA TRP A 531 10.95 3.10 -15.27
C TRP A 531 9.52 2.89 -14.77
N VAL A 532 8.51 3.03 -15.63
CA VAL A 532 7.10 2.82 -15.24
C VAL A 532 6.88 1.40 -14.70
N ALA A 533 7.56 0.40 -15.27
CA ALA A 533 7.53 -0.99 -14.79
C ALA A 533 7.96 -1.15 -13.31
N PHE A 534 8.82 -0.27 -12.77
CA PHE A 534 9.19 -0.34 -11.35
C PHE A 534 8.04 0.09 -10.43
N ASN A 535 7.34 1.16 -10.79
CA ASN A 535 6.15 1.62 -10.08
C ASN A 535 4.95 0.69 -10.29
N SER A 536 4.82 0.03 -11.45
CA SER A 536 3.85 -1.07 -11.66
C SER A 536 4.11 -2.24 -10.71
N ALA A 537 5.37 -2.62 -10.51
CA ALA A 537 5.74 -3.63 -9.52
C ALA A 537 5.37 -3.20 -8.08
N TRP A 538 5.50 -1.90 -7.76
CA TRP A 538 5.08 -1.34 -6.47
C TRP A 538 3.55 -1.39 -6.26
N ASN A 539 2.75 -1.11 -7.30
CA ASN A 539 1.29 -1.33 -7.27
C ASN A 539 0.94 -2.79 -6.97
N ALA A 540 1.61 -3.74 -7.62
CA ALA A 540 1.38 -5.17 -7.35
C ALA A 540 1.68 -5.55 -5.90
N ALA A 541 2.76 -5.03 -5.33
CA ALA A 541 3.13 -5.25 -3.94
C ALA A 541 2.07 -4.69 -2.97
N MET A 542 1.58 -3.47 -3.20
CA MET A 542 0.54 -2.86 -2.35
C MET A 542 -0.82 -3.55 -2.45
N ALA A 543 -1.18 -4.11 -3.61
CA ALA A 543 -2.39 -4.91 -3.77
C ALA A 543 -2.35 -6.19 -2.90
N TRP A 544 -1.25 -6.94 -2.95
CA TRP A 544 -1.08 -8.13 -2.11
C TRP A 544 -0.87 -7.80 -0.63
N ALA A 545 -0.24 -6.66 -0.31
CA ALA A 545 -0.13 -6.16 1.06
C ALA A 545 -1.50 -5.87 1.67
N ALA A 546 -2.37 -5.14 0.95
CA ALA A 546 -3.73 -4.86 1.39
C ALA A 546 -4.52 -6.15 1.66
N ARG A 547 -4.41 -7.14 0.77
CA ARG A 547 -5.05 -8.45 0.96
C ARG A 547 -4.53 -9.22 2.17
N ASP A 548 -3.22 -9.31 2.36
CA ASP A 548 -2.61 -10.06 3.47
C ASP A 548 -2.99 -9.46 4.84
N ARG A 549 -3.05 -8.12 4.88
CA ARG A 549 -3.30 -7.33 6.09
C ARG A 549 -4.77 -7.16 6.42
N SER A 550 -5.66 -7.21 5.43
CA SER A 550 -7.10 -7.02 5.68
C SER A 550 -7.73 -8.24 6.34
N THR A 551 -8.60 -8.01 7.33
CA THR A 551 -9.38 -9.06 7.99
C THR A 551 -10.83 -8.62 8.12
N ILE A 552 -11.76 -9.56 8.00
CA ILE A 552 -13.19 -9.32 8.17
C ILE A 552 -13.77 -10.40 9.07
N ARG A 553 -14.67 -10.02 9.98
CA ARG A 553 -15.38 -10.95 10.87
C ARG A 553 -16.76 -10.42 11.21
N PHE A 554 -17.69 -11.32 11.47
CA PHE A 554 -18.90 -10.96 12.20
C PHE A 554 -18.57 -10.72 13.67
N LEU A 555 -19.21 -9.73 14.28
CA LEU A 555 -19.20 -9.50 15.72
C LEU A 555 -20.42 -10.18 16.38
N ALA A 556 -20.36 -10.36 17.70
CA ALA A 556 -21.40 -11.00 18.49
C ALA A 556 -21.84 -12.42 18.03
N ALA A 557 -21.04 -13.08 17.19
CA ALA A 557 -21.25 -14.48 16.85
C ALA A 557 -21.17 -15.37 18.10
N ASP A 558 -22.14 -16.25 18.28
CA ASP A 558 -22.14 -17.22 19.37
C ASP A 558 -21.03 -18.28 19.19
N PRO A 559 -20.76 -19.16 20.19
CA PRO A 559 -19.75 -20.22 20.06
C PRO A 559 -20.03 -21.26 18.97
N GLN A 560 -21.21 -21.24 18.35
CA GLN A 560 -21.63 -22.07 17.22
C GLN A 560 -21.48 -21.34 15.88
N GLY A 561 -21.16 -20.04 15.89
CA GLY A 561 -21.01 -19.20 14.70
C GLY A 561 -22.34 -18.60 14.20
N ALA A 562 -23.35 -18.49 15.06
CA ALA A 562 -24.64 -17.88 14.72
C ALA A 562 -24.67 -16.37 15.05
N VAL A 563 -25.31 -15.56 14.20
CA VAL A 563 -25.39 -14.09 14.28
C VAL A 563 -26.83 -13.64 13.97
N GLY A 564 -27.24 -12.44 14.39
CA GLY A 564 -28.60 -11.94 14.16
C GLY A 564 -29.57 -12.09 15.33
N GLY A 565 -29.20 -12.81 16.41
CA GLY A 565 -30.14 -13.14 17.50
C GLY A 565 -30.67 -11.94 18.30
N ASP A 566 -30.04 -10.78 18.13
CA ASP A 566 -30.39 -9.48 18.73
C ASP A 566 -31.09 -8.52 17.73
N GLY A 567 -31.46 -9.00 16.54
CA GLY A 567 -32.03 -8.16 15.47
C GLY A 567 -31.02 -7.70 14.43
N VAL A 568 -29.72 -7.93 14.61
CA VAL A 568 -28.67 -7.42 13.70
C VAL A 568 -27.51 -8.37 13.42
N VAL A 569 -26.93 -8.15 12.25
CA VAL A 569 -25.63 -8.68 11.89
C VAL A 569 -24.60 -7.54 11.98
N GLN A 570 -23.71 -7.61 12.97
CA GLN A 570 -22.60 -6.66 13.11
C GLN A 570 -21.36 -7.19 12.38
N VAL A 571 -20.65 -6.33 11.66
CA VAL A 571 -19.43 -6.65 10.91
C VAL A 571 -18.28 -5.77 11.37
N GLU A 572 -17.10 -6.37 11.53
CA GLU A 572 -15.84 -5.65 11.71
C GLU A 572 -14.91 -5.94 10.54
N LEU A 573 -14.32 -4.87 10.00
CA LEU A 573 -13.27 -4.87 8.99
C LEU A 573 -12.02 -4.22 9.58
N VAL A 574 -10.87 -4.84 9.39
CA VAL A 574 -9.56 -4.18 9.52
C VAL A 574 -8.98 -4.09 8.12
N ALA A 575 -8.63 -2.88 7.66
CA ALA A 575 -8.14 -2.64 6.29
C ALA A 575 -7.27 -1.37 6.23
N PRO A 576 -6.32 -1.26 5.26
CA PRO A 576 -5.50 -0.07 5.05
C PRO A 576 -6.32 1.05 4.38
N LEU A 577 -7.12 1.73 5.21
CA LEU A 577 -8.04 2.80 4.81
C LEU A 577 -7.82 4.12 5.56
N ASN A 578 -6.79 4.18 6.42
CA ASN A 578 -6.45 5.34 7.25
C ASN A 578 -5.53 6.29 6.49
N PHE A 579 -6.11 7.12 5.62
CA PHE A 579 -5.39 8.16 4.88
C PHE A 579 -5.42 9.52 5.60
N ASN A 580 -6.33 9.69 6.56
CA ASN A 580 -6.45 10.88 7.39
C ASN A 580 -6.62 10.52 8.89
N CYS A 581 -5.49 10.34 9.58
CA CYS A 581 -5.41 10.01 11.01
C CYS A 581 -6.11 11.01 11.97
N SER A 582 -6.64 12.14 11.48
CA SER A 582 -7.38 13.11 12.30
C SER A 582 -8.91 12.90 12.29
N LEU A 583 -9.44 12.04 11.41
CA LEU A 583 -10.86 11.76 11.26
C LEU A 583 -11.11 10.25 11.38
N ALA A 584 -12.32 9.88 11.82
CA ALA A 584 -12.80 8.51 11.65
C ALA A 584 -13.32 8.36 10.21
N GLU A 585 -12.77 7.42 9.45
CA GLU A 585 -13.14 7.23 8.05
C GLU A 585 -14.21 6.13 7.85
N THR A 586 -14.71 5.94 6.61
CA THR A 586 -15.75 4.93 6.31
C THR A 586 -15.30 3.85 5.34
N ALA A 587 -15.80 2.64 5.50
CA ALA A 587 -15.60 1.52 4.57
C ALA A 587 -16.95 0.93 4.14
N THR A 588 -16.96 0.11 3.08
CA THR A 588 -18.12 -0.61 2.59
C THR A 588 -17.82 -2.11 2.53
N VAL A 589 -18.72 -2.92 3.09
CA VAL A 589 -18.64 -4.38 2.99
C VAL A 589 -19.94 -4.92 2.41
N ARG A 590 -19.86 -6.03 1.69
CA ARG A 590 -21.04 -6.70 1.13
C ARG A 590 -21.38 -7.93 1.97
N VAL A 591 -22.59 -7.96 2.50
CA VAL A 591 -23.16 -9.10 3.24
C VAL A 591 -24.16 -9.80 2.32
N THR A 592 -24.20 -11.13 2.36
CA THR A 592 -25.07 -11.95 1.48
C THR A 592 -25.63 -13.14 2.24
N SER A 593 -26.86 -13.56 1.95
CA SER A 593 -27.43 -14.81 2.44
C SER A 593 -27.40 -15.91 1.38
N ALA A 594 -27.34 -17.16 1.84
CA ALA A 594 -27.54 -18.34 1.02
C ALA A 594 -28.94 -18.41 0.38
N ASP A 595 -29.90 -17.65 0.92
CA ASP A 595 -31.28 -17.53 0.42
C ASP A 595 -31.38 -16.61 -0.81
N GLY A 596 -30.33 -15.85 -1.11
CA GLY A 596 -30.20 -15.02 -2.32
C GLY A 596 -30.23 -13.51 -2.07
N ASP A 597 -30.25 -13.07 -0.82
CA ASP A 597 -30.20 -11.66 -0.45
C ASP A 597 -28.77 -11.11 -0.46
N ALA A 598 -28.62 -9.80 -0.69
CA ALA A 598 -27.31 -9.16 -0.79
C ALA A 598 -27.33 -7.64 -0.54
N GLU A 599 -26.65 -7.24 0.52
CA GLU A 599 -26.66 -5.88 1.07
C GLU A 599 -25.27 -5.26 1.14
N THR A 600 -25.20 -3.93 1.02
CA THR A 600 -23.98 -3.15 1.25
C THR A 600 -24.10 -2.44 2.59
N VAL A 601 -23.17 -2.75 3.49
CA VAL A 601 -23.10 -2.18 4.84
C VAL A 601 -21.98 -1.15 4.89
N THR A 602 -22.32 0.10 5.20
CA THR A 602 -21.33 1.12 5.55
C THR A 602 -20.80 0.86 6.95
N LEU A 603 -19.48 0.79 7.08
CA LEU A 603 -18.77 0.68 8.34
C LEU A 603 -18.11 2.03 8.65
N THR A 604 -18.10 2.44 9.90
CA THR A 604 -17.36 3.62 10.38
C THR A 604 -16.19 3.17 11.24
N GLU A 605 -15.05 3.86 11.14
CA GLU A 605 -13.89 3.61 11.98
C GLU A 605 -14.24 3.79 13.48
N THR A 606 -13.76 2.88 14.34
CA THR A 606 -14.13 2.87 15.78
C THR A 606 -13.61 4.07 16.58
N GLY A 607 -12.69 4.81 15.97
CA GLY A 607 -12.10 6.07 16.40
C GLY A 607 -11.15 6.52 15.29
N ALA A 608 -10.76 7.81 15.28
CA ALA A 608 -9.73 8.26 14.35
C ALA A 608 -8.43 7.45 14.56
N ASP A 609 -7.84 7.02 13.46
CA ASP A 609 -6.58 6.29 13.41
C ASP A 609 -6.52 4.93 14.14
N THR A 610 -7.62 4.15 14.11
CA THR A 610 -7.64 2.76 14.62
C THR A 610 -7.51 1.70 13.52
N SER A 611 -7.89 2.02 12.29
CA SER A 611 -8.06 1.10 11.14
C SER A 611 -9.03 -0.06 11.37
N VAL A 612 -9.83 0.01 12.44
CA VAL A 612 -10.89 -0.96 12.76
C VAL A 612 -12.21 -0.30 12.44
N PHE A 613 -12.91 -0.80 11.42
CA PHE A 613 -14.20 -0.29 10.95
C PHE A 613 -15.31 -1.22 11.42
N ARG A 614 -16.38 -0.66 11.96
CA ARG A 614 -17.57 -1.41 12.42
C ARG A 614 -18.85 -0.81 11.86
N GLY A 615 -19.82 -1.67 11.66
CA GLY A 615 -21.16 -1.31 11.24
C GLY A 615 -22.09 -2.49 11.41
N LEU A 616 -23.37 -2.25 11.17
CA LEU A 616 -24.44 -3.20 11.42
C LEU A 616 -25.44 -3.19 10.27
N ILE A 617 -26.18 -4.28 10.14
CA ILE A 617 -27.36 -4.36 9.30
C ILE A 617 -28.47 -5.09 10.05
N PHE A 618 -29.71 -4.58 9.92
CA PHE A 618 -30.90 -5.23 10.45
C PHE A 618 -31.10 -6.60 9.82
N MET A 619 -31.70 -7.53 10.55
CA MET A 619 -31.94 -8.88 10.06
C MET A 619 -33.39 -9.32 10.23
N GLU A 620 -34.00 -9.79 9.15
CA GLU A 620 -35.35 -10.37 9.16
C GLU A 620 -35.32 -11.87 8.87
N ASN A 621 -35.86 -12.64 9.82
CA ASN A 621 -35.85 -14.10 9.74
C ASN A 621 -37.02 -14.64 8.90
N ASN A 622 -36.69 -15.49 7.92
CA ASN A 622 -37.62 -16.16 7.02
C ASN A 622 -38.48 -15.18 6.18
N ALA A 623 -38.02 -13.93 6.02
CA ALA A 623 -38.58 -12.96 5.08
C ALA A 623 -38.17 -13.29 3.63
N THR A 624 -38.70 -12.54 2.66
CA THR A 624 -38.35 -12.73 1.24
C THR A 624 -37.10 -11.92 0.89
N PRO A 625 -36.01 -12.55 0.39
CA PRO A 625 -34.80 -11.86 -0.09
C PRO A 625 -35.06 -10.71 -1.06
N THR A 626 -34.55 -9.52 -0.73
CA THR A 626 -34.78 -8.26 -1.46
C THR A 626 -33.50 -7.42 -1.55
N VAL A 627 -32.62 -7.84 -2.47
CA VAL A 627 -31.30 -7.23 -2.72
C VAL A 627 -31.33 -5.70 -2.78
N SER A 628 -30.46 -5.10 -1.95
CA SER A 628 -30.18 -3.68 -1.77
C SER A 628 -31.33 -2.85 -1.18
N ASP A 629 -32.06 -3.38 -0.21
CA ASP A 629 -33.10 -2.64 0.55
C ASP A 629 -32.64 -2.13 1.93
N GLY A 630 -31.45 -2.52 2.39
CA GLY A 630 -30.87 -2.14 3.69
C GLY A 630 -31.20 -3.08 4.85
N VAL A 631 -31.87 -4.21 4.59
CA VAL A 631 -32.25 -5.21 5.59
C VAL A 631 -31.80 -6.60 5.13
N MET A 632 -31.05 -7.31 5.95
CA MET A 632 -30.54 -8.64 5.64
C MET A 632 -31.65 -9.70 5.84
N GLN A 633 -32.25 -10.23 4.77
CA GLN A 633 -33.22 -11.32 4.89
C GLN A 633 -32.56 -12.69 4.73
N ALA A 634 -32.85 -13.58 5.70
CA ALA A 634 -32.29 -14.93 5.74
C ALA A 634 -33.22 -15.90 6.50
N ALA A 635 -33.24 -17.17 6.12
CA ALA A 635 -33.89 -18.22 6.90
C ALA A 635 -33.02 -18.60 8.12
N ILE A 636 -33.64 -18.95 9.25
CA ILE A 636 -32.88 -19.35 10.46
C ILE A 636 -32.00 -20.57 10.15
N GLY A 637 -30.71 -20.48 10.47
CA GLY A 637 -29.68 -21.47 10.15
C GLY A 637 -29.12 -21.40 8.73
N SER A 638 -29.58 -20.47 7.88
CA SER A 638 -28.97 -20.25 6.55
C SER A 638 -27.60 -19.58 6.67
N GLY A 639 -26.76 -19.78 5.65
CA GLY A 639 -25.40 -19.24 5.64
C GLY A 639 -25.40 -17.75 5.31
N LEU A 640 -24.73 -16.95 6.14
CA LEU A 640 -24.40 -15.56 5.87
C LEU A 640 -22.92 -15.44 5.52
N THR A 641 -22.59 -14.58 4.56
CA THR A 641 -21.21 -14.27 4.20
C THR A 641 -21.02 -12.76 4.09
N ALA A 642 -20.09 -12.21 4.86
CA ALA A 642 -19.61 -10.84 4.70
C ALA A 642 -18.29 -10.84 3.91
N SER A 643 -18.11 -9.83 3.06
CA SER A 643 -17.00 -9.72 2.13
C SER A 643 -16.49 -8.29 1.99
N TYR A 644 -15.16 -8.15 1.92
CA TYR A 644 -14.44 -6.92 1.57
C TYR A 644 -13.50 -7.18 0.40
N ALA A 645 -13.19 -6.15 -0.40
CA ALA A 645 -12.42 -6.24 -1.63
C ALA A 645 -13.03 -7.23 -2.65
N HIS A 646 -12.31 -7.53 -3.74
CA HIS A 646 -12.84 -8.25 -4.88
C HIS A 646 -11.94 -9.40 -5.36
N ASP A 647 -12.58 -10.43 -5.91
CA ASP A 647 -11.93 -11.53 -6.63
C ASP A 647 -10.83 -12.22 -5.79
N VAL A 648 -9.63 -12.47 -6.32
CA VAL A 648 -8.53 -13.14 -5.58
C VAL A 648 -8.02 -12.35 -4.37
N PHE A 649 -8.34 -11.05 -4.29
CA PHE A 649 -8.01 -10.18 -3.16
C PHE A 649 -9.13 -10.10 -2.11
N ALA A 650 -10.31 -10.67 -2.39
CA ALA A 650 -11.44 -10.63 -1.47
C ALA A 650 -11.09 -11.30 -0.12
N ARG A 651 -11.54 -10.67 0.96
CA ARG A 651 -11.54 -11.24 2.30
C ARG A 651 -12.98 -11.55 2.66
N THR A 652 -13.25 -12.77 3.10
CA THR A 652 -14.58 -13.25 3.44
C THR A 652 -14.61 -13.86 4.82
N THR A 653 -15.79 -13.83 5.42
CA THR A 653 -16.12 -14.48 6.69
C THR A 653 -17.55 -15.00 6.60
N SER A 654 -17.83 -16.13 7.26
CA SER A 654 -19.14 -16.78 7.19
C SER A 654 -19.67 -17.09 8.59
N ALA A 655 -20.98 -16.96 8.73
CA ALA A 655 -21.75 -17.26 9.93
C ALA A 655 -23.08 -17.93 9.55
N THR A 656 -23.91 -18.24 10.54
CA THR A 656 -25.29 -18.71 10.33
C THR A 656 -26.31 -17.73 10.89
N ALA A 657 -27.46 -17.63 10.25
CA ALA A 657 -28.60 -16.84 10.70
C ALA A 657 -29.19 -17.38 12.02
N ALA A 658 -29.36 -16.52 13.03
CA ALA A 658 -29.97 -16.85 14.32
C ALA A 658 -31.39 -16.25 14.46
N ASP A 659 -32.21 -16.82 15.35
CA ASP A 659 -33.58 -16.36 15.60
C ASP A 659 -33.63 -14.99 16.29
N THR A 660 -34.36 -14.06 15.69
CA THR A 660 -34.58 -12.68 16.14
C THR A 660 -35.79 -12.54 17.07
N SER A 661 -36.57 -13.61 17.30
CA SER A 661 -37.87 -13.56 17.99
C SER A 661 -37.84 -13.10 19.47
N ALA A 662 -36.64 -12.90 20.04
CA ALA A 662 -36.42 -12.40 21.41
C ALA A 662 -35.87 -10.96 21.48
N ALA A 663 -35.64 -10.29 20.34
CA ALA A 663 -34.94 -9.02 20.28
C ALA A 663 -35.85 -7.81 20.61
N GLY A 664 -35.75 -7.29 21.84
CA GLY A 664 -36.31 -5.98 22.21
C GLY A 664 -35.44 -4.82 21.72
N LEU A 665 -35.77 -3.57 22.09
CA LEU A 665 -34.94 -2.40 21.84
C LEU A 665 -33.51 -2.59 22.38
N VAL A 666 -32.49 -2.36 21.55
CA VAL A 666 -31.06 -2.50 21.92
C VAL A 666 -30.31 -1.21 21.55
N ILE A 667 -29.51 -0.65 22.46
CA ILE A 667 -28.56 0.44 22.13
C ILE A 667 -27.28 -0.16 21.55
N THR A 668 -26.98 0.13 20.29
CA THR A 668 -25.79 -0.37 19.61
C THR A 668 -24.55 0.47 19.81
N THR A 669 -24.67 1.79 20.03
CA THR A 669 -23.54 2.73 20.20
C THR A 669 -22.35 2.05 20.91
N PRO A 670 -21.24 1.76 20.21
CA PRO A 670 -20.23 0.83 20.71
C PRO A 670 -19.35 1.48 21.79
N ALA A 671 -19.00 2.74 21.59
CA ALA A 671 -18.27 3.60 22.52
C ALA A 671 -18.57 5.07 22.16
N LEU A 672 -18.15 6.01 23.01
CA LEU A 672 -18.15 7.43 22.69
C LEU A 672 -16.72 7.85 22.31
N PRO A 673 -16.51 8.56 21.18
CA PRO A 673 -15.22 9.15 20.84
C PRO A 673 -14.68 10.03 21.98
N VAL A 674 -13.35 10.11 22.11
CA VAL A 674 -12.68 10.95 23.12
C VAL A 674 -12.93 12.43 22.81
N ALA A 675 -13.39 13.18 23.81
CA ALA A 675 -13.54 14.63 23.72
C ALA A 675 -12.24 15.34 24.16
N ARG A 676 -12.07 16.61 23.79
CA ARG A 676 -10.94 17.45 24.24
C ARG A 676 -11.42 18.82 24.67
N VAL A 677 -10.90 19.31 25.80
CA VAL A 677 -11.27 20.61 26.37
C VAL A 677 -11.02 21.74 25.37
N GLY A 678 -12.06 22.51 25.06
CA GLY A 678 -12.03 23.62 24.10
C GLY A 678 -12.20 23.25 22.63
N SER A 679 -12.30 21.96 22.28
CA SER A 679 -12.59 21.49 20.91
C SER A 679 -14.07 21.20 20.71
N VAL A 680 -14.57 21.41 19.49
CA VAL A 680 -15.95 21.02 19.13
C VAL A 680 -16.07 19.49 19.13
N TYR A 681 -17.15 18.99 19.70
CA TYR A 681 -17.55 17.59 19.71
C TYR A 681 -18.86 17.42 18.96
N GLY A 682 -18.94 16.37 18.13
CA GLY A 682 -20.15 16.04 17.37
C GLY A 682 -20.40 16.92 16.12
N PRO A 683 -21.58 16.78 15.49
CA PRO A 683 -22.71 15.94 15.92
C PRO A 683 -22.36 14.45 15.87
N PHE A 684 -22.59 13.74 16.99
CA PHE A 684 -22.39 12.29 17.10
C PHE A 684 -23.73 11.64 17.42
N ALA A 685 -24.27 10.80 16.53
CA ALA A 685 -25.56 10.16 16.74
C ALA A 685 -25.43 8.90 17.60
N LEU A 686 -26.31 8.76 18.59
CA LEU A 686 -26.51 7.49 19.30
C LEU A 686 -27.39 6.56 18.46
N GLU A 687 -27.07 5.26 18.50
CA GLU A 687 -27.64 4.23 17.64
C GLU A 687 -28.38 3.19 18.49
N ALA A 688 -29.59 2.83 18.05
CA ALA A 688 -30.38 1.75 18.62
C ALA A 688 -31.12 0.95 17.55
N LEU A 689 -31.55 -0.26 17.91
CA LEU A 689 -32.16 -1.26 17.04
C LEU A 689 -33.50 -1.73 17.58
N ASN A 690 -34.31 -2.32 16.70
CA ASN A 690 -35.65 -2.84 17.01
C ASN A 690 -36.59 -1.75 17.56
N ALA A 691 -36.27 -0.49 17.26
CA ALA A 691 -36.97 0.68 17.77
C ALA A 691 -38.30 0.91 17.04
N SER A 692 -39.41 0.82 17.77
CA SER A 692 -40.75 1.17 17.30
C SER A 692 -40.99 2.68 17.46
N PRO A 693 -41.06 3.50 16.39
CA PRO A 693 -41.10 4.95 16.52
C PRO A 693 -42.32 5.46 17.32
N PRO A 694 -42.16 6.53 18.13
CA PRO A 694 -40.99 7.41 18.22
C PRO A 694 -39.90 6.89 19.16
N LEU A 695 -38.65 6.92 18.70
CA LEU A 695 -37.46 6.67 19.52
C LEU A 695 -37.00 7.96 20.20
N THR A 696 -36.68 7.89 21.50
CA THR A 696 -36.17 9.02 22.28
C THR A 696 -34.98 8.65 23.16
N TRP A 697 -34.08 9.61 23.35
CA TRP A 697 -32.80 9.42 24.05
C TRP A 697 -32.66 10.31 25.27
N GLN A 698 -32.06 9.78 26.34
CA GLN A 698 -31.86 10.49 27.61
C GLN A 698 -30.70 9.90 28.43
N ILE A 699 -30.01 10.76 29.20
CA ILE A 699 -29.04 10.34 30.21
C ILE A 699 -29.82 10.06 31.50
N ILE A 700 -29.70 8.85 32.05
CA ILE A 700 -30.40 8.45 33.29
C ILE A 700 -29.47 8.36 34.51
N THR A 701 -28.16 8.17 34.30
CA THR A 701 -27.15 8.32 35.35
C THR A 701 -25.88 8.97 34.78
N GLY A 702 -25.08 9.60 35.65
CA GLY A 702 -23.90 10.36 35.25
C GLY A 702 -24.24 11.76 34.71
N SER A 703 -23.22 12.42 34.15
CA SER A 703 -23.34 13.74 33.53
C SER A 703 -22.26 13.90 32.46
N LEU A 704 -22.57 14.63 31.38
CA LEU A 704 -21.57 15.05 30.41
C LEU A 704 -20.61 16.10 31.00
N PRO A 705 -19.42 16.30 30.41
CA PRO A 705 -18.57 17.44 30.73
C PRO A 705 -19.34 18.76 30.53
N THR A 706 -19.01 19.77 31.35
CA THR A 706 -19.56 21.11 31.21
C THR A 706 -19.36 21.63 29.77
N GLY A 707 -20.42 22.05 29.09
CA GLY A 707 -20.38 22.53 27.70
C GLY A 707 -20.82 21.53 26.62
N MET A 708 -21.25 20.32 27.01
CA MET A 708 -21.84 19.31 26.10
C MET A 708 -23.30 19.00 26.42
N GLN A 709 -24.04 18.53 25.42
CA GLN A 709 -25.46 18.15 25.53
C GLN A 709 -25.79 16.88 24.73
N LEU A 710 -26.77 16.12 25.20
CA LEU A 710 -27.47 15.08 24.43
C LEU A 710 -28.86 15.59 24.06
N LEU A 711 -29.18 15.60 22.77
CA LEU A 711 -30.49 15.91 22.24
C LEU A 711 -31.41 14.67 22.26
N ALA A 712 -32.72 14.90 22.30
CA ALA A 712 -33.71 13.82 22.40
C ALA A 712 -33.76 12.88 21.17
N ASP A 713 -33.24 13.33 20.03
CA ASP A 713 -33.08 12.54 18.80
C ASP A 713 -31.84 11.61 18.82
N GLY A 714 -31.01 11.71 19.85
CA GLY A 714 -29.78 10.93 20.01
C GLY A 714 -28.50 11.68 19.64
N THR A 715 -28.57 12.95 19.23
CA THR A 715 -27.38 13.74 18.88
C THR A 715 -26.62 14.20 20.13
N LEU A 716 -25.38 13.74 20.28
CA LEU A 716 -24.41 14.19 21.28
C LEU A 716 -23.47 15.22 20.66
N GLU A 717 -23.40 16.42 21.24
CA GLU A 717 -22.63 17.54 20.70
C GLU A 717 -22.16 18.55 21.78
N GLY A 718 -21.23 19.44 21.42
CA GLY A 718 -20.89 20.63 22.21
C GLY A 718 -19.42 21.02 22.17
N THR A 719 -18.93 21.63 23.24
CA THR A 719 -17.50 21.97 23.43
C THR A 719 -17.19 21.85 24.92
N PRO A 720 -16.54 20.76 25.39
CA PRO A 720 -16.32 20.56 26.80
C PRO A 720 -15.31 21.57 27.36
N THR A 721 -15.54 22.03 28.58
CA THR A 721 -14.66 22.96 29.31
C THR A 721 -13.93 22.30 30.48
N GLU A 722 -14.09 20.98 30.65
CA GLU A 722 -13.60 20.21 31.79
C GLU A 722 -13.05 18.85 31.32
N ALA A 723 -11.88 18.47 31.83
CA ALA A 723 -11.27 17.17 31.55
C ALA A 723 -11.57 16.18 32.68
N GLY A 724 -11.69 14.90 32.32
CA GLY A 724 -12.06 13.83 33.23
C GLY A 724 -12.56 12.59 32.49
N ILE A 725 -12.96 11.59 33.26
CA ILE A 725 -13.66 10.40 32.76
C ILE A 725 -15.11 10.51 33.24
N PHE A 726 -16.04 10.54 32.30
CA PHE A 726 -17.46 10.76 32.55
C PHE A 726 -18.24 9.46 32.25
N PRO A 727 -18.37 8.53 33.22
CA PRO A 727 -19.24 7.38 33.08
C PRO A 727 -20.70 7.84 33.13
N LEU A 728 -21.52 7.31 32.22
CA LEU A 728 -22.91 7.71 32.05
C LEU A 728 -23.76 6.53 31.55
N THR A 729 -24.99 6.44 32.04
CA THR A 729 -25.97 5.46 31.53
C THR A 729 -26.93 6.19 30.58
N ILE A 730 -26.90 5.80 29.31
CA ILE A 730 -27.90 6.21 28.31
C ILE A 730 -29.12 5.29 28.43
N ARG A 731 -30.31 5.87 28.27
CA ARG A 731 -31.55 5.14 27.96
C ARG A 731 -32.07 5.54 26.59
N ALA A 732 -32.44 4.53 25.80
CA ALA A 732 -33.30 4.64 24.65
C ALA A 732 -34.70 4.13 25.04
N GLU A 733 -35.73 4.82 24.56
CA GLU A 733 -37.14 4.53 24.85
C GLU A 733 -37.95 4.70 23.57
N ASP A 734 -38.73 3.68 23.22
CA ASP A 734 -39.54 3.61 22.01
C ASP A 734 -41.03 3.38 22.36
N ALA A 735 -41.90 3.12 21.37
CA ALA A 735 -43.34 2.95 21.60
C ALA A 735 -43.72 1.66 22.37
N GLU A 736 -42.85 0.66 22.42
CA GLU A 736 -43.15 -0.70 22.92
C GLU A 736 -42.26 -1.11 24.11
N SER A 737 -41.10 -0.47 24.29
CA SER A 737 -40.04 -0.90 25.20
C SER A 737 -39.04 0.21 25.56
N LEU A 738 -38.15 -0.08 26.52
CA LEU A 738 -37.03 0.78 26.89
C LEU A 738 -35.79 -0.06 27.20
N THR A 739 -34.61 0.49 26.95
CA THR A 739 -33.34 -0.20 27.18
C THR A 739 -32.25 0.77 27.63
N GLY A 740 -31.25 0.28 28.36
CA GLY A 740 -30.18 1.10 28.94
C GLY A 740 -28.80 0.55 28.61
N LYS A 741 -27.82 1.44 28.43
CA LYS A 741 -26.42 1.10 28.19
C LYS A 741 -25.48 2.06 28.91
N ASP A 742 -24.52 1.49 29.63
CA ASP A 742 -23.43 2.25 30.22
C ASP A 742 -22.39 2.58 29.14
N LEU A 743 -22.05 3.85 29.04
CA LEU A 743 -21.01 4.39 28.18
C LEU A 743 -20.05 5.23 29.03
N THR A 744 -18.88 5.54 28.48
CA THR A 744 -17.91 6.44 29.12
C THR A 744 -17.44 7.45 28.10
N LEU A 745 -17.56 8.73 28.43
CA LEU A 745 -16.95 9.80 27.67
C LEU A 745 -15.65 10.22 28.38
N SER A 746 -14.51 9.94 27.76
CA SER A 746 -13.23 10.48 28.20
C SER A 746 -13.04 11.87 27.61
N CYS A 747 -12.74 12.88 28.43
CA CYS A 747 -12.36 14.21 27.97
C CYS A 747 -10.96 14.55 28.47
N SER A 748 -10.02 14.82 27.55
CA SER A 748 -8.64 15.22 27.91
C SER A 748 -8.43 16.72 27.80
N ALA A 749 -7.47 17.25 28.56
CA ALA A 749 -6.99 18.63 28.43
C ALA A 749 -5.49 18.62 28.15
N LEU A 750 -5.04 19.62 27.37
CA LEU A 750 -3.63 19.95 27.27
C LEU A 750 -3.13 20.45 28.64
N ALA A 751 -2.15 19.77 29.22
CA ALA A 751 -1.58 20.11 30.52
C ALA A 751 -0.05 19.99 30.49
N ILE A 752 0.65 20.95 31.10
CA ILE A 752 2.10 20.82 31.37
C ILE A 752 2.25 20.02 32.66
N THR A 753 2.89 18.86 32.59
CA THR A 753 3.07 17.94 33.73
C THR A 753 4.36 18.21 34.51
N THR A 754 5.22 19.12 34.04
CA THR A 754 6.44 19.54 34.76
C THR A 754 6.12 20.25 36.08
N SER A 755 6.32 19.53 37.19
CA SER A 755 6.05 20.04 38.54
C SER A 755 7.12 20.98 39.12
N GLY A 756 8.27 21.12 38.46
CA GLY A 756 9.34 22.03 38.88
C GLY A 756 10.58 21.96 38.00
N LEU A 757 11.39 23.02 38.04
CA LEU A 757 12.70 23.08 37.41
C LEU A 757 13.80 22.74 38.43
N ALA A 758 14.74 21.88 38.04
CA ALA A 758 15.89 21.53 38.87
C ALA A 758 16.78 22.75 39.14
N SER A 759 17.33 22.84 40.35
CA SER A 759 18.28 23.91 40.73
C SER A 759 19.60 23.77 39.99
N THR A 760 20.08 24.85 39.38
CA THR A 760 21.38 24.90 38.68
C THR A 760 22.44 25.69 39.46
N LEU A 761 23.72 25.50 39.10
CA LEU A 761 24.86 26.22 39.64
C LEU A 761 25.24 27.41 38.73
N SER A 762 25.68 28.52 39.33
CA SER A 762 26.04 29.73 38.59
C SER A 762 27.29 29.52 37.73
N GLY A 763 27.10 29.50 36.41
CA GLY A 763 28.18 29.37 35.41
C GLY A 763 28.08 28.12 34.55
N GLU A 764 27.25 27.14 34.94
CA GLU A 764 27.08 25.87 34.23
C GLU A 764 25.90 25.90 33.25
N PRO A 765 25.97 25.17 32.13
CA PRO A 765 24.84 24.99 31.22
C PRO A 765 23.72 24.19 31.88
N TYR A 766 22.47 24.57 31.60
CA TYR A 766 21.27 23.95 32.17
C TYR A 766 20.33 23.50 31.05
N GLN A 767 19.85 22.27 31.15
CA GLN A 767 18.87 21.67 30.24
C GLN A 767 17.89 20.81 31.06
N GLN A 768 16.60 20.99 30.80
CA GLN A 768 15.55 20.12 31.34
C GLN A 768 14.39 20.07 30.33
N SER A 769 13.90 18.87 30.04
CA SER A 769 12.71 18.68 29.21
C SER A 769 11.46 19.12 29.98
N LEU A 770 10.63 19.94 29.33
CA LEU A 770 9.28 20.21 29.80
C LEU A 770 8.36 19.10 29.26
N GLN A 771 7.62 18.47 30.15
CA GLN A 771 6.64 17.44 29.80
C GLN A 771 5.26 18.09 29.72
N ALA A 772 4.47 17.65 28.75
CA ALA A 772 3.06 17.96 28.62
C ALA A 772 2.29 16.70 28.20
N SER A 773 0.99 16.67 28.51
CA SER A 773 0.04 15.63 28.10
C SER A 773 -1.17 16.27 27.42
N GLY A 774 -1.92 15.50 26.63
CA GLY A 774 -3.15 15.95 25.98
C GLY A 774 -2.98 16.93 24.81
N GLY A 775 -1.74 17.14 24.34
CA GLY A 775 -1.46 17.94 23.15
C GLY A 775 -1.86 17.26 21.84
N LEU A 776 -1.74 18.02 20.76
CA LEU A 776 -1.65 17.53 19.39
C LEU A 776 -0.22 17.86 18.93
N GLY A 777 0.57 16.83 18.64
CA GLY A 777 1.88 16.92 18.01
C GLY A 777 1.73 16.48 16.56
#